data_AF-A0A3P3Z2D7-F1
#
_entry.id   AF-A0A3P3Z2D7-F1
#
_cell.length_a   1.000
_cell.length_b   1.000
_cell.length_c   1.000
_cell.angle_alpha   90.00
_cell.angle_beta   90.00
_cell.angle_gamma   90.00
#
_symmetry.space_group_name_H-M   'P 1'
#
loop_
_entity.id
_entity.type
_entity.pdbx_description
1 polymer ?
#
loop_
_entity_poly.entity_id
_entity_poly.type
_entity_poly.pdbx_seq_one_letter_code
_entity_poly.pdbx_strand_id
1 'polypeptide(L)'
;MRQLIDRRSFPHEVVPVLDTGTDTHSRRRKRRAAARAIPFVFAGIVALLVFGYIFEATFPSGDVRSGGAIRASTQKAEDEIIGQQLQGATSRHEEQWTSSPPAPPATKRTTSSTAPASTTGTEMTKASALSGVPPSTLHPVSSTLEAPGPLHKPNSQPTFELLSSSQLPAPHSATTVHCTKANNATHAVTKDPYPTLSPPSGHVRSSPTPQTSKRPQLQETRGEYLPEEAQRLPRLQIQRRTFTPAELLARFGDTDIVYSFVNGSEVNHEYRKAMVKYCIDTVLLAENASYVMGSTLLVPTPDPAELPSRATASTQGTRSHPLLGSDHCTRAFFKGGLDRIHTVRDFLRAAEAAARSGVDNRDRETDELRHSLRSLEQHVRWHRGRVVVVSPGHHPTWVDGAKNFLAGLCGDARVQALRSSGTHLRVTTVHQDAVMPYGMRLTVDSHVIEQHLWRVRNMTAVHVYMNDDYFVNRDVAITDLFNEYGGTIVRTENGVIPAGAVADHSASWAKGVRHTQQFNIRELDVLHEDYLPEALATMWDRLRRVHRGGHAGAEALISVPPLDEAVDVAHQYEPDPLPVTPLLPRRLRRYATHAPFVYCTNMFRFFETRYEREFAATALRHRSRKARDLFVPFLYNAFIMARPWQASPRFLPYLLELHRSRREARTDAMPPTQIVLDNFDGCGPASLRGGSVASECMFGKFGNNLEENEAVMERVRQTNPLYFNINAGFSTAEAAAQLRSFLHGKFPTPVYLEVGGAPTAGEDVAYGAEEGALSRLFGDLMALPVVCVVSYEEGVCPLVRSLALAFAGHHRGGVRVSVEQHGGATLRETRAALGHGVVSAMPAPACTYGERVRVGLATGGEDISDIARRALDAMGGGVELPATCGGGGAGLRVRGFVVDARTRGVPVRSAAALRDALAAPAQTLSLEDFRAVAVGPSERDVVLVVSREDADAKAVHWVNGASESDLLVTYPLPVEAYEDMGAEVRWSAP
;
A
#
# COMPACT_ATOMS: atom_id res chain seq x y z
N MET A 1 32.71 -20.15 40.68
CA MET A 1 33.67 -20.48 41.75
C MET A 1 32.91 -21.05 42.96
N ARG A 2 33.60 -21.53 44.00
CA ARG A 2 33.06 -22.08 45.28
C ARG A 2 32.22 -21.04 46.05
N GLN A 3 31.37 -21.32 47.05
CA GLN A 3 30.92 -22.53 47.82
C GLN A 3 29.48 -22.24 48.36
N LEU A 4 28.67 -23.03 49.09
CA LEU A 4 28.73 -24.29 49.89
C LEU A 4 27.59 -25.28 49.40
N ILE A 5 27.34 -26.53 49.83
CA ILE A 5 27.60 -27.37 51.05
C ILE A 5 26.57 -27.08 52.19
N ASP A 6 25.84 -28.02 52.84
CA ASP A 6 25.88 -29.51 52.89
C ASP A 6 24.51 -30.21 53.21
N ARG A 7 24.45 -31.56 53.09
CA ARG A 7 23.56 -32.60 53.72
C ARG A 7 22.01 -32.52 53.56
N ARG A 8 21.27 -33.58 53.11
CA ARG A 8 21.06 -35.00 53.58
C ARG A 8 20.12 -35.12 54.81
N SER A 9 19.16 -36.07 54.94
CA SER A 9 18.69 -37.19 54.09
C SER A 9 17.40 -37.89 54.63
N PHE A 10 16.42 -38.25 53.75
CA PHE A 10 15.46 -39.40 53.83
C PHE A 10 14.52 -39.56 55.09
N PRO A 11 13.55 -40.52 55.18
CA PRO A 11 13.09 -41.58 54.25
C PRO A 11 11.54 -41.73 53.98
N HIS A 12 11.22 -42.42 52.86
CA HIS A 12 10.15 -43.41 52.55
C HIS A 12 8.65 -43.33 53.00
N GLU A 13 7.77 -43.60 52.00
CA GLU A 13 6.52 -44.41 52.03
C GLU A 13 5.30 -43.91 52.85
N VAL A 14 4.02 -44.31 52.62
CA VAL A 14 3.39 -45.49 51.97
C VAL A 14 2.21 -45.07 51.06
N VAL A 15 1.76 -45.93 50.12
CA VAL A 15 0.56 -45.77 49.26
C VAL A 15 -0.53 -46.82 49.59
N PRO A 16 -1.79 -46.40 49.83
CA PRO A 16 -2.93 -46.83 48.99
C PRO A 16 -3.91 -45.65 48.72
N VAL A 17 -4.75 -45.55 47.67
CA VAL A 17 -5.46 -46.49 46.76
C VAL A 17 -6.71 -47.14 47.38
N LEU A 18 -7.77 -47.30 46.57
CA LEU A 18 -9.12 -47.81 46.87
C LEU A 18 -10.02 -46.90 47.75
N ASP A 19 -11.35 -46.89 47.60
CA ASP A 19 -12.22 -47.15 46.41
C ASP A 19 -13.66 -46.71 46.76
N THR A 20 -14.49 -46.44 45.75
CA THR A 20 -15.95 -46.18 45.82
C THR A 20 -16.38 -44.97 46.70
N GLY A 21 -17.57 -44.39 46.55
CA GLY A 21 -18.61 -44.60 45.55
C GLY A 21 -19.85 -43.73 45.81
N THR A 22 -20.67 -43.61 44.77
CA THR A 22 -22.12 -43.35 44.75
C THR A 22 -22.90 -43.90 45.98
N ASP A 23 -24.01 -43.31 46.47
CA ASP A 23 -24.85 -42.29 45.82
C ASP A 23 -25.85 -41.53 46.72
N THR A 24 -26.41 -40.45 46.14
CA THR A 24 -27.71 -39.75 46.35
C THR A 24 -28.51 -39.63 47.70
N HIS A 25 -29.23 -38.50 47.77
CA HIS A 25 -30.63 -38.32 48.23
C HIS A 25 -31.04 -38.15 49.72
N SER A 26 -31.10 -36.85 50.11
CA SER A 26 -32.28 -36.20 50.75
C SER A 26 -32.54 -36.45 52.26
N ARG A 27 -33.33 -35.65 53.02
CA ARG A 27 -34.11 -34.42 52.75
C ARG A 27 -34.37 -33.64 54.07
N ARG A 28 -34.28 -32.29 54.06
CA ARG A 28 -34.85 -31.31 55.02
C ARG A 28 -34.62 -31.48 56.55
N ARG A 29 -33.94 -30.51 57.20
CA ARG A 29 -34.57 -29.50 58.11
C ARG A 29 -33.61 -28.46 58.74
N LYS A 30 -34.20 -27.31 59.11
CA LYS A 30 -33.80 -26.28 60.14
C LYS A 30 -32.75 -25.18 59.81
N ARG A 31 -33.26 -23.93 59.89
CA ARG A 31 -32.74 -22.72 60.60
C ARG A 31 -31.58 -21.85 60.02
N ARG A 32 -31.99 -20.64 59.59
CA ARG A 32 -31.59 -19.25 60.03
C ARG A 32 -30.09 -18.85 60.16
N ALA A 33 -29.86 -17.57 59.79
CA ALA A 33 -28.63 -16.75 59.89
C ALA A 33 -27.50 -17.18 58.92
N ALA A 34 -26.96 -16.40 57.97
CA ALA A 34 -26.89 -14.95 57.67
C ALA A 34 -25.68 -14.17 58.24
N ALA A 35 -25.21 -13.22 57.43
CA ALA A 35 -24.14 -12.22 57.65
C ALA A 35 -22.66 -12.69 57.74
N ARG A 36 -21.92 -12.51 56.63
CA ARG A 36 -20.59 -11.82 56.55
C ARG A 36 -19.99 -11.85 55.14
N ALA A 37 -20.39 -10.93 54.27
CA ALA A 37 -19.75 -10.69 52.96
C ALA A 37 -19.95 -9.26 52.38
N ILE A 38 -20.55 -8.33 53.12
CA ILE A 38 -20.92 -6.99 52.62
C ILE A 38 -20.21 -5.87 53.41
N PRO A 39 -18.92 -5.60 53.14
CA PRO A 39 -18.36 -4.27 53.40
C PRO A 39 -17.68 -3.60 52.19
N PHE A 40 -17.09 -4.38 51.27
CA PHE A 40 -16.21 -3.82 50.22
C PHE A 40 -16.96 -3.14 49.06
N VAL A 41 -18.19 -3.54 48.75
CA VAL A 41 -18.98 -2.96 47.65
C VAL A 41 -19.43 -1.52 47.96
N PHE A 42 -19.81 -1.24 49.22
CA PHE A 42 -20.29 0.09 49.61
C PHE A 42 -19.17 1.15 49.61
N ALA A 43 -17.95 0.78 50.01
CA ALA A 43 -16.82 1.71 50.04
C ALA A 43 -16.49 2.27 48.63
N GLY A 44 -16.52 1.43 47.59
CA GLY A 44 -16.28 1.85 46.21
C GLY A 44 -17.36 2.78 45.66
N ILE A 45 -18.64 2.51 45.98
CA ILE A 45 -19.77 3.34 45.54
C ILE A 45 -19.72 4.73 46.19
N VAL A 46 -19.42 4.82 47.49
CA VAL A 46 -19.26 6.13 48.18
C VAL A 46 -18.06 6.90 47.61
N ALA A 47 -16.94 6.24 47.32
CA ALA A 47 -15.77 6.90 46.72
C ALA A 47 -16.09 7.50 45.32
N LEU A 48 -16.85 6.79 44.48
CA LEU A 48 -17.28 7.29 43.17
C LEU A 48 -18.23 8.48 43.27
N LEU A 49 -19.19 8.44 44.21
CA LEU A 49 -20.13 9.55 44.43
C LEU A 49 -19.44 10.81 44.98
N VAL A 50 -18.46 10.65 45.88
CA VAL A 50 -17.64 11.76 46.38
C VAL A 50 -16.78 12.37 45.27
N PHE A 51 -16.18 11.55 44.40
CA PHE A 51 -15.44 12.06 43.24
C PHE A 51 -16.32 12.83 42.25
N GLY A 52 -17.53 12.33 41.97
CA GLY A 52 -18.51 13.04 41.13
C GLY A 52 -18.90 14.40 41.72
N TYR A 53 -19.18 14.45 43.03
CA TYR A 53 -19.58 15.68 43.71
C TYR A 53 -18.45 16.73 43.75
N ILE A 54 -17.19 16.30 43.91
CA ILE A 54 -16.02 17.20 43.83
C ILE A 54 -15.81 17.72 42.40
N PHE A 55 -16.13 16.92 41.37
CA PHE A 55 -15.98 17.30 39.98
C PHE A 55 -16.99 18.38 39.55
N GLU A 56 -18.25 18.30 39.99
CA GLU A 56 -19.21 19.41 39.80
C GLU A 56 -18.84 20.63 40.64
N ALA A 57 -18.42 20.45 41.90
CA ALA A 57 -18.11 21.55 42.81
C ALA A 57 -16.86 22.39 42.42
N THR A 58 -16.03 21.91 41.48
CA THR A 58 -14.84 22.63 41.00
C THR A 58 -15.01 23.31 39.63
N PHE A 59 -16.14 23.11 38.94
CA PHE A 59 -16.46 23.75 37.65
C PHE A 59 -17.89 24.33 37.67
N PRO A 60 -18.11 25.54 38.21
CA PRO A 60 -19.43 26.16 38.26
C PRO A 60 -19.96 26.48 36.86
N SER A 61 -21.14 25.96 36.53
CA SER A 61 -21.85 26.19 35.27
C SER A 61 -22.24 27.66 35.07
N GLY A 62 -21.41 28.41 34.33
CA GLY A 62 -21.67 29.79 33.93
C GLY A 62 -22.56 29.92 32.68
N ASP A 63 -23.40 30.96 32.64
CA ASP A 63 -24.48 31.16 31.67
C ASP A 63 -24.16 30.89 30.18
N VAL A 64 -24.89 29.94 29.60
CA VAL A 64 -24.78 29.51 28.19
C VAL A 64 -25.39 30.54 27.20
N ARG A 65 -26.02 31.62 27.69
CA ARG A 65 -26.81 32.56 26.85
C ARG A 65 -26.03 33.67 26.15
N SER A 66 -24.79 33.97 26.51
CA SER A 66 -23.99 35.03 25.87
C SER A 66 -23.11 34.53 24.72
N GLY A 67 -22.54 33.32 24.83
CA GLY A 67 -21.60 32.76 23.86
C GLY A 67 -22.20 32.53 22.47
N GLY A 68 -23.49 32.20 22.38
CA GLY A 68 -24.18 31.97 21.10
C GLY A 68 -24.22 33.21 20.21
N ALA A 69 -24.50 34.39 20.79
CA ALA A 69 -24.58 35.64 20.04
C ALA A 69 -23.21 36.10 19.51
N ILE A 70 -22.15 35.95 20.32
CA ILE A 70 -20.77 36.30 19.91
C ILE A 70 -20.30 35.35 18.80
N ARG A 71 -20.53 34.04 18.96
CA ARG A 71 -20.11 33.03 17.97
C ARG A 71 -20.86 33.16 16.64
N ALA A 72 -22.16 33.44 16.68
CA ALA A 72 -22.95 33.73 15.48
C ALA A 72 -22.53 35.04 14.80
N SER A 73 -22.12 36.05 15.58
CA SER A 73 -21.60 37.32 15.05
C SER A 73 -20.26 37.13 14.33
N THR A 74 -19.30 36.45 14.94
CA THR A 74 -18.00 36.16 14.28
C THR A 74 -18.18 35.26 13.07
N GLN A 75 -19.01 34.21 13.17
CA GLN A 75 -19.22 33.30 12.05
C GLN A 75 -19.92 33.99 10.87
N LYS A 76 -20.94 34.83 11.11
CA LYS A 76 -21.57 35.62 10.05
C LYS A 76 -20.59 36.61 9.40
N ALA A 77 -19.69 37.22 10.17
CA ALA A 77 -18.64 38.08 9.62
C ALA A 77 -17.58 37.31 8.81
N GLU A 78 -17.22 36.09 9.23
CA GLU A 78 -16.36 35.20 8.45
C GLU A 78 -17.05 34.75 7.15
N ASP A 79 -18.33 34.36 7.20
CA ASP A 79 -19.13 33.98 6.01
C ASP A 79 -19.26 35.14 5.01
N GLU A 80 -19.47 36.38 5.49
CA GLU A 80 -19.58 37.59 4.66
C GLU A 80 -18.22 37.97 4.01
N ILE A 81 -17.10 37.79 4.72
CA ILE A 81 -15.74 37.97 4.18
C ILE A 81 -15.41 36.86 3.18
N ILE A 82 -15.80 35.61 3.44
CA ILE A 82 -15.60 34.47 2.53
C ILE A 82 -16.41 34.66 1.24
N GLY A 83 -17.66 35.13 1.33
CA GLY A 83 -18.48 35.46 0.17
C GLY A 83 -17.84 36.53 -0.73
N GLN A 84 -17.32 37.60 -0.15
CA GLN A 84 -16.61 38.66 -0.88
C GLN A 84 -15.29 38.15 -1.52
N GLN A 85 -14.55 37.28 -0.83
CA GLN A 85 -13.31 36.70 -1.37
C GLN A 85 -13.56 35.66 -2.47
N LEU A 86 -14.65 34.88 -2.39
CA LEU A 86 -15.07 33.96 -3.45
C LEU A 86 -15.50 34.72 -4.71
N GLN A 87 -16.33 35.77 -4.59
CA GLN A 87 -16.67 36.63 -5.72
C GLN A 87 -15.40 37.24 -6.35
N GLY A 88 -14.49 37.76 -5.53
CA GLY A 88 -13.18 38.26 -5.97
C GLY A 88 -12.22 37.18 -6.50
N ALA A 89 -12.53 35.89 -6.41
CA ALA A 89 -11.79 34.81 -7.08
C ALA A 89 -12.44 34.47 -8.43
N THR A 90 -13.78 34.33 -8.46
CA THR A 90 -14.56 34.07 -9.68
C THR A 90 -14.31 35.13 -10.76
N SER A 91 -14.35 36.43 -10.42
CA SER A 91 -14.12 37.50 -11.39
C SER A 91 -12.72 37.45 -12.02
N ARG A 92 -11.68 37.04 -11.26
CA ARG A 92 -10.32 36.86 -11.81
C ARG A 92 -10.22 35.62 -12.72
N HIS A 93 -11.03 34.59 -12.46
CA HIS A 93 -11.11 33.41 -13.32
C HIS A 93 -11.80 33.74 -14.66
N GLU A 94 -12.81 34.64 -14.66
CA GLU A 94 -13.48 35.12 -15.87
C GLU A 94 -12.61 36.07 -16.72
N GLU A 95 -11.83 36.96 -16.10
CA GLU A 95 -10.81 37.77 -16.81
C GLU A 95 -9.73 36.89 -17.47
N GLN A 96 -9.36 35.77 -16.84
CA GLN A 96 -8.38 34.83 -17.36
C GLN A 96 -8.92 33.94 -18.51
N TRP A 97 -10.24 33.83 -18.66
CA TRP A 97 -10.90 33.10 -19.76
C TRP A 97 -11.25 33.97 -20.98
N THR A 98 -11.21 35.30 -20.85
CA THR A 98 -11.64 36.25 -21.91
C THR A 98 -10.49 36.98 -22.61
N SER A 99 -9.26 36.85 -22.12
CA SER A 99 -8.08 37.57 -22.62
C SER A 99 -7.39 36.86 -23.80
N SER A 100 -7.86 37.15 -25.02
CA SER A 100 -7.08 36.87 -26.24
C SER A 100 -5.79 37.72 -26.29
N PRO A 101 -4.65 37.19 -26.79
CA PRO A 101 -3.37 37.89 -26.74
C PRO A 101 -3.33 39.14 -27.65
N PRO A 102 -2.64 40.22 -27.24
CA PRO A 102 -2.51 41.42 -28.05
C PRO A 102 -1.63 41.18 -29.29
N ALA A 103 -2.07 41.68 -30.44
CA ALA A 103 -1.34 41.57 -31.69
C ALA A 103 -0.01 42.36 -31.67
N PRO A 104 1.06 41.87 -32.34
CA PRO A 104 2.34 42.57 -32.41
C PRO A 104 2.25 43.89 -33.21
N PRO A 105 3.12 44.88 -32.93
CA PRO A 105 3.04 46.21 -33.53
C PRO A 105 3.34 46.20 -35.04
N ALA A 106 2.41 46.70 -35.84
CA ALA A 106 2.54 46.73 -37.30
C ALA A 106 3.54 47.79 -37.79
N THR A 107 4.55 47.36 -38.56
CA THR A 107 5.39 48.24 -39.38
C THR A 107 4.62 48.74 -40.61
N LYS A 108 4.97 49.93 -41.11
CA LYS A 108 4.16 50.66 -42.10
C LYS A 108 4.38 50.18 -43.54
N ARG A 109 3.26 49.93 -44.23
CA ARG A 109 2.98 50.13 -45.68
C ARG A 109 4.13 49.97 -46.68
N THR A 110 3.89 49.10 -47.67
CA THR A 110 3.72 49.59 -49.05
C THR A 110 2.59 48.86 -49.78
N THR A 111 1.99 49.55 -50.74
CA THR A 111 0.77 49.21 -51.47
C THR A 111 0.93 48.17 -52.58
N SER A 112 -0.08 47.31 -52.79
CA SER A 112 -0.89 47.35 -54.02
C SER A 112 -2.11 46.40 -54.03
N SER A 113 -3.08 46.77 -54.87
CA SER A 113 -4.23 46.03 -55.47
C SER A 113 -4.06 44.49 -55.64
N THR A 114 -5.09 43.63 -55.68
CA THR A 114 -6.51 43.81 -56.09
C THR A 114 -7.44 42.72 -55.48
N ALA A 115 -8.76 42.91 -55.50
CA ALA A 115 -9.82 41.91 -55.21
C ALA A 115 -10.57 41.52 -56.53
N PRO A 116 -11.70 40.75 -56.57
CA PRO A 116 -12.45 40.06 -55.51
C PRO A 116 -12.95 38.61 -55.86
N ALA A 117 -13.79 38.04 -54.98
CA ALA A 117 -14.86 37.05 -55.26
C ALA A 117 -14.46 35.60 -55.72
N SER A 118 -15.32 34.56 -55.66
CA SER A 118 -16.41 34.20 -54.71
C SER A 118 -16.89 32.74 -54.96
N THR A 119 -17.86 32.25 -54.16
CA THR A 119 -18.86 31.20 -54.51
C THR A 119 -18.42 29.74 -54.81
N THR A 120 -18.81 28.82 -53.90
CA THR A 120 -19.56 27.55 -54.12
C THR A 120 -19.34 26.69 -55.38
N GLY A 121 -19.05 25.38 -55.22
CA GLY A 121 -19.15 24.39 -56.31
C GLY A 121 -18.99 22.93 -55.87
N THR A 122 -19.98 22.09 -56.22
CA THR A 122 -20.15 20.68 -55.79
C THR A 122 -19.48 19.66 -56.74
N GLU A 123 -18.87 18.60 -56.16
CA GLU A 123 -18.78 17.20 -56.67
C GLU A 123 -18.00 16.75 -57.94
N MET A 124 -17.72 15.42 -57.93
CA MET A 124 -17.40 14.46 -59.02
C MET A 124 -16.01 14.39 -59.73
N THR A 125 -15.16 13.51 -59.17
CA THR A 125 -14.50 12.34 -59.83
C THR A 125 -13.92 12.43 -61.26
N LYS A 126 -12.58 12.32 -61.39
CA LYS A 126 -11.90 11.07 -61.84
C LYS A 126 -10.37 11.15 -61.72
N ALA A 127 -9.70 10.00 -61.83
CA ALA A 127 -8.29 9.81 -61.48
C ALA A 127 -7.30 10.02 -62.64
N SER A 128 -6.04 10.36 -62.29
CA SER A 128 -4.84 9.68 -62.81
C SER A 128 -3.65 9.88 -61.86
N ALA A 129 -2.71 8.93 -61.86
CA ALA A 129 -1.75 8.73 -60.78
C ALA A 129 -0.37 9.39 -60.97
N LEU A 130 0.37 9.53 -59.85
CA LEU A 130 1.82 9.31 -59.79
C LEU A 130 2.24 8.90 -58.35
N SER A 131 3.23 8.01 -58.24
CA SER A 131 3.78 7.45 -56.97
C SER A 131 4.63 8.46 -56.19
N GLY A 132 4.98 8.27 -54.91
CA GLY A 132 4.83 7.17 -53.92
C GLY A 132 5.69 7.51 -52.67
N VAL A 133 6.03 6.65 -51.69
CA VAL A 133 5.78 5.24 -51.33
C VAL A 133 5.83 5.16 -49.77
N PRO A 134 5.04 4.29 -49.09
CA PRO A 134 5.05 4.13 -47.62
C PRO A 134 6.19 3.24 -47.09
N PRO A 135 6.49 3.26 -45.76
CA PRO A 135 7.54 2.44 -45.15
C PRO A 135 7.19 0.94 -45.05
N SER A 136 8.21 0.09 -45.08
CA SER A 136 8.08 -1.37 -45.17
C SER A 136 8.15 -2.10 -43.82
N THR A 137 7.37 -3.17 -43.69
CA THR A 137 7.54 -4.23 -42.69
C THR A 137 8.48 -5.34 -43.22
N LEU A 138 9.17 -6.06 -42.32
CA LEU A 138 9.83 -7.34 -42.62
C LEU A 138 9.72 -8.31 -41.43
N HIS A 139 9.71 -9.61 -41.75
CA HIS A 139 9.56 -10.75 -40.83
C HIS A 139 10.86 -11.57 -40.72
N PRO A 140 10.99 -12.51 -39.75
CA PRO A 140 12.26 -13.12 -39.36
C PRO A 140 12.67 -14.37 -40.17
N VAL A 141 13.91 -14.83 -39.97
CA VAL A 141 14.47 -16.12 -40.44
C VAL A 141 15.28 -16.77 -39.30
N SER A 142 15.42 -18.10 -39.31
CA SER A 142 16.06 -18.91 -38.24
C SER A 142 17.08 -19.90 -38.79
N SER A 143 18.17 -20.17 -38.05
CA SER A 143 19.06 -21.34 -38.26
C SER A 143 20.01 -21.65 -37.07
N THR A 144 19.61 -22.64 -36.26
CA THR A 144 20.40 -23.70 -35.58
C THR A 144 21.93 -23.64 -35.36
N LEU A 145 22.33 -23.93 -34.10
CA LEU A 145 23.41 -24.85 -33.61
C LEU A 145 24.90 -24.68 -34.01
N GLU A 146 25.79 -24.43 -33.02
CA GLU A 146 26.77 -25.42 -32.44
C GLU A 146 27.69 -24.83 -31.33
N ALA A 147 28.45 -25.68 -30.62
CA ALA A 147 29.44 -25.40 -29.55
C ALA A 147 30.37 -26.64 -29.37
N PRO A 148 31.48 -26.70 -28.56
CA PRO A 148 31.95 -25.75 -27.52
C PRO A 148 33.50 -25.53 -27.29
N GLY A 149 33.89 -24.34 -26.77
CA GLY A 149 35.10 -24.09 -25.92
C GLY A 149 36.51 -24.25 -26.53
N PRO A 150 37.62 -24.13 -25.74
CA PRO A 150 37.79 -23.49 -24.41
C PRO A 150 39.07 -22.59 -24.26
N LEU A 151 39.23 -21.93 -23.09
CA LEU A 151 40.50 -21.49 -22.41
C LEU A 151 41.65 -20.78 -23.20
N HIS A 152 41.94 -19.50 -22.88
CA HIS A 152 43.20 -19.08 -22.20
C HIS A 152 43.31 -17.56 -21.85
N LYS A 153 44.33 -17.23 -21.05
CA LYS A 153 44.83 -15.90 -20.58
C LYS A 153 46.39 -16.01 -20.51
N PRO A 154 47.19 -14.93 -20.33
CA PRO A 154 46.95 -13.47 -20.45
C PRO A 154 48.12 -12.70 -21.19
N ASN A 155 48.28 -11.40 -20.89
CA ASN A 155 49.48 -10.53 -21.07
C ASN A 155 49.82 -9.91 -22.44
N SER A 156 49.80 -8.57 -22.49
CA SER A 156 51.02 -7.74 -22.62
C SER A 156 50.71 -6.24 -22.46
N GLN A 157 51.69 -5.46 -22.01
CA GLN A 157 51.69 -3.98 -22.15
C GLN A 157 52.24 -3.60 -23.53
N PRO A 158 52.12 -2.33 -23.94
CA PRO A 158 53.37 -1.56 -23.98
C PRO A 158 53.28 -0.16 -23.36
N THR A 159 54.39 0.26 -22.76
CA THR A 159 54.74 1.65 -22.45
C THR A 159 55.07 2.43 -23.73
N PHE A 160 54.84 3.75 -23.74
CA PHE A 160 55.66 4.69 -24.50
C PHE A 160 55.77 6.04 -23.79
N GLU A 161 56.70 6.88 -24.23
CA GLU A 161 57.42 7.85 -23.38
C GLU A 161 56.94 9.31 -23.46
N LEU A 162 57.59 10.15 -22.64
CA LEU A 162 57.40 11.60 -22.52
C LEU A 162 57.75 12.36 -23.81
N LEU A 163 57.10 13.52 -23.99
CA LEU A 163 57.77 14.75 -24.40
C LEU A 163 57.35 15.92 -23.49
N SER A 164 58.06 17.05 -23.55
CA SER A 164 58.37 17.82 -22.33
C SER A 164 58.15 19.34 -22.39
N SER A 165 58.17 19.93 -21.18
CA SER A 165 58.59 21.31 -20.83
C SER A 165 57.72 22.53 -21.17
N SER A 166 57.28 23.24 -20.11
CA SER A 166 57.59 24.67 -19.84
C SER A 166 56.97 25.07 -18.48
N GLN A 167 57.73 25.08 -17.38
CA GLN A 167 58.40 26.25 -16.77
C GLN A 167 57.61 26.93 -15.62
N LEU A 168 58.35 27.14 -14.54
CA LEU A 168 58.02 27.88 -13.28
C LEU A 168 58.51 29.35 -13.42
N PRO A 169 58.21 30.33 -12.51
CA PRO A 169 58.20 30.16 -11.05
C PRO A 169 57.21 31.00 -10.20
N ALA A 170 57.27 30.74 -8.89
CA ALA A 170 56.75 31.57 -7.77
C ALA A 170 57.90 32.52 -7.28
N PRO A 171 58.06 32.98 -6.01
CA PRO A 171 57.28 32.79 -4.76
C PRO A 171 57.16 34.07 -3.87
N HIS A 172 57.01 33.88 -2.54
CA HIS A 172 57.10 34.84 -1.40
C HIS A 172 55.79 35.56 -0.98
N SER A 173 55.54 35.84 0.31
CA SER A 173 56.30 35.53 1.55
C SER A 173 55.39 35.27 2.76
N ALA A 174 55.91 34.48 3.71
CA ALA A 174 55.26 34.14 4.98
C ALA A 174 55.48 35.19 6.09
N THR A 175 54.63 35.12 7.14
CA THR A 175 55.03 35.39 8.52
C THR A 175 54.34 34.38 9.46
N THR A 176 55.00 34.00 10.54
CA THR A 176 54.59 32.97 11.53
C THR A 176 54.57 33.58 12.94
N VAL A 177 54.00 32.90 13.96
CA VAL A 177 54.56 32.69 15.34
C VAL A 177 53.47 32.40 16.41
N HIS A 178 53.56 31.19 17.01
CA HIS A 178 53.28 30.73 18.40
C HIS A 178 52.11 31.30 19.27
N CYS A 179 51.26 30.47 19.91
CA CYS A 179 51.43 29.66 21.16
C CYS A 179 51.50 30.51 22.47
N THR A 180 51.06 30.09 23.68
CA THR A 180 50.87 28.72 24.24
C THR A 180 49.91 28.67 25.48
N LYS A 181 49.24 27.52 25.69
CA LYS A 181 48.78 26.85 26.96
C LYS A 181 48.57 27.60 28.31
N ALA A 182 47.31 27.59 28.78
CA ALA A 182 46.76 26.78 29.92
C ALA A 182 46.92 27.12 31.44
N ASN A 183 45.85 26.77 32.19
CA ASN A 183 45.70 26.30 33.60
C ASN A 183 45.44 27.25 34.83
N ASN A 184 44.22 27.07 35.39
CA ASN A 184 43.85 26.79 36.80
C ASN A 184 43.96 27.80 37.99
N ALA A 185 42.78 28.24 38.45
CA ALA A 185 42.12 27.88 39.73
C ALA A 185 42.20 28.76 41.03
N THR A 186 41.04 28.83 41.72
CA THR A 186 40.78 29.17 43.16
C THR A 186 41.09 30.61 43.64
N HIS A 187 40.38 31.25 44.59
CA HIS A 187 39.56 30.78 45.74
C HIS A 187 38.44 31.78 46.20
N ALA A 188 37.28 31.26 46.63
CA ALA A 188 36.49 31.59 47.84
C ALA A 188 35.99 33.04 48.27
N VAL A 189 34.64 33.16 48.41
CA VAL A 189 33.87 33.39 49.69
C VAL A 189 33.23 34.76 50.11
N THR A 190 31.89 34.70 50.36
CA THR A 190 30.95 35.47 51.25
C THR A 190 30.21 36.80 50.89
N LYS A 191 28.88 36.73 51.13
CA LYS A 191 27.93 37.68 51.81
C LYS A 191 27.07 38.71 51.04
N ASP A 192 25.75 38.46 51.11
CA ASP A 192 24.58 39.37 51.03
C ASP A 192 24.50 40.36 52.23
N PRO A 193 23.55 41.35 52.33
CA PRO A 193 22.31 41.54 51.55
C PRO A 193 21.91 42.99 51.10
N TYR A 194 20.75 43.06 50.41
CA TYR A 194 19.87 44.20 50.06
C TYR A 194 19.43 45.09 51.26
N PRO A 195 18.88 46.35 51.09
CA PRO A 195 17.76 46.67 50.17
C PRO A 195 17.54 48.11 49.59
N THR A 196 16.63 48.18 48.60
CA THR A 196 15.66 49.26 48.22
C THR A 196 16.04 50.75 48.13
N LEU A 197 15.79 51.38 46.95
CA LEU A 197 14.85 52.52 46.74
C LEU A 197 14.79 52.98 45.25
N SER A 198 13.78 53.79 44.89
CA SER A 198 13.49 54.31 43.52
C SER A 198 12.69 55.63 43.60
N PRO A 199 12.45 56.39 42.50
CA PRO A 199 13.28 56.76 41.33
C PRO A 199 13.59 58.30 41.34
N PRO A 200 14.15 58.92 40.28
CA PRO A 200 13.29 59.55 39.24
C PRO A 200 13.89 59.54 37.80
N SER A 201 13.22 60.21 36.86
CA SER A 201 13.49 60.22 35.41
C SER A 201 14.42 61.36 34.91
N GLY A 202 15.21 61.09 33.85
CA GLY A 202 16.05 62.10 33.18
C GLY A 202 16.69 61.58 31.87
N HIS A 203 16.49 62.28 30.76
CA HIS A 203 16.68 61.82 29.37
C HIS A 203 18.12 61.49 28.87
N VAL A 204 18.25 60.32 28.19
CA VAL A 204 18.89 60.11 26.86
C VAL A 204 20.40 60.36 26.66
N ARG A 205 21.19 59.27 26.50
CA ARG A 205 21.81 58.87 25.20
C ARG A 205 22.46 57.47 25.16
N SER A 206 21.97 56.63 24.24
CA SER A 206 22.65 55.53 23.49
C SER A 206 23.72 54.59 24.11
N SER A 207 23.33 53.30 24.22
CA SER A 207 24.13 52.08 23.94
C SER A 207 25.19 51.58 24.96
N PRO A 208 25.50 50.26 25.00
CA PRO A 208 24.82 49.09 24.43
C PRO A 208 24.24 48.12 25.50
N THR A 209 23.25 47.31 25.13
CA THR A 209 22.66 46.27 26.00
C THR A 209 22.87 44.88 25.37
N PRO A 210 23.13 43.79 26.14
CA PRO A 210 23.45 42.49 25.57
C PRO A 210 22.33 41.89 24.69
N GLN A 211 22.73 41.09 23.70
CA GLN A 211 21.78 40.43 22.79
C GLN A 211 20.88 39.46 23.55
N THR A 212 19.57 39.72 23.53
CA THR A 212 18.58 38.70 23.86
C THR A 212 18.69 37.55 22.86
N SER A 213 18.63 36.31 23.35
CA SER A 213 18.66 35.13 22.49
C SER A 213 17.44 35.14 21.58
N LYS A 214 17.67 35.30 20.27
CA LYS A 214 16.59 35.28 19.28
C LYS A 214 15.88 33.93 19.35
N ARG A 215 14.57 33.94 19.65
CA ARG A 215 13.70 32.84 19.22
C ARG A 215 13.92 32.61 17.72
N PRO A 216 14.00 31.37 17.23
CA PRO A 216 13.94 31.11 15.80
C PRO A 216 12.69 31.79 15.22
N GLN A 217 12.84 32.51 14.10
CA GLN A 217 11.68 33.04 13.38
C GLN A 217 10.90 31.84 12.82
N LEU A 218 9.74 31.55 13.42
CA LEU A 218 8.75 30.70 12.76
C LEU A 218 8.35 31.38 11.45
N GLN A 219 8.47 30.65 10.35
CA GLN A 219 8.21 31.17 9.01
C GLN A 219 6.69 31.29 8.80
N GLU A 220 6.15 32.51 8.84
CA GLU A 220 4.69 32.74 8.81
C GLU A 220 4.06 32.49 7.43
N THR A 221 3.65 31.24 7.22
CA THR A 221 2.36 30.85 6.63
C THR A 221 1.69 31.82 5.64
N ARG A 222 2.22 31.91 4.42
CA ARG A 222 1.44 32.20 3.21
C ARG A 222 1.86 31.29 2.05
N GLY A 223 1.07 30.24 1.80
CA GLY A 223 1.09 29.42 0.57
C GLY A 223 2.29 28.52 0.32
N GLU A 224 3.51 29.03 0.36
CA GLU A 224 4.66 28.36 -0.27
C GLU A 224 5.82 28.17 0.70
N TYR A 225 6.06 26.92 1.07
CA TYR A 225 7.34 26.53 1.65
C TYR A 225 8.35 26.31 0.53
N LEU A 226 9.30 27.24 0.41
CA LEU A 226 10.51 26.97 -0.38
C LEU A 226 11.20 25.72 0.20
N PRO A 227 11.55 24.72 -0.64
CA PRO A 227 12.35 23.59 -0.22
C PRO A 227 13.69 24.02 0.40
N GLU A 228 14.28 23.14 1.19
CA GLU A 228 15.66 23.29 1.65
C GLU A 228 16.58 23.03 0.45
N GLU A 229 16.97 24.09 -0.25
CA GLU A 229 17.96 24.00 -1.32
C GLU A 229 19.28 23.49 -0.75
N ALA A 230 19.82 22.42 -1.35
CA ALA A 230 21.00 21.71 -0.84
C ALA A 230 22.34 22.46 -1.02
N GLN A 231 22.32 23.80 -0.99
CA GLN A 231 23.51 24.67 -1.06
C GLN A 231 24.51 24.45 0.10
N ARG A 232 24.13 23.63 1.09
CA ARG A 232 24.96 23.15 2.22
C ARG A 232 25.70 21.85 1.94
N LEU A 233 25.34 21.11 0.88
CA LEU A 233 25.89 19.81 0.55
C LEU A 233 26.99 19.93 -0.53
N PRO A 234 28.23 19.48 -0.25
CA PRO A 234 29.37 19.78 -1.12
C PRO A 234 29.28 19.09 -2.50
N ARG A 235 29.25 19.92 -3.55
CA ARG A 235 29.19 19.51 -4.98
C ARG A 235 27.86 18.85 -5.42
N LEU A 236 26.83 18.87 -4.59
CA LEU A 236 25.48 18.48 -5.00
C LEU A 236 24.80 19.64 -5.75
N GLN A 237 24.41 19.41 -7.00
CA GLN A 237 23.70 20.38 -7.83
C GLN A 237 22.24 19.95 -8.02
N ILE A 238 21.31 20.87 -7.79
CA ILE A 238 19.87 20.65 -7.97
C ILE A 238 19.39 21.48 -9.15
N GLN A 239 18.66 20.85 -10.06
CA GLN A 239 18.03 21.50 -11.20
C GLN A 239 16.51 21.36 -11.14
N ARG A 240 15.80 22.42 -11.51
CA ARG A 240 14.34 22.48 -11.65
C ARG A 240 14.00 23.12 -13.00
N ARG A 241 12.92 22.67 -13.64
CA ARG A 241 12.29 23.34 -14.78
C ARG A 241 10.81 23.54 -14.48
N THR A 242 10.21 24.53 -15.11
CA THR A 242 8.75 24.70 -15.15
C THR A 242 8.15 23.97 -16.35
N PHE A 243 6.84 23.76 -16.30
CA PHE A 243 6.00 23.09 -17.29
C PHE A 243 4.72 23.90 -17.48
N THR A 244 4.24 23.98 -18.72
CA THR A 244 2.88 24.45 -19.00
C THR A 244 1.83 23.42 -18.58
N PRO A 245 0.55 23.80 -18.38
CA PRO A 245 -0.52 22.83 -18.11
C PRO A 245 -0.67 21.74 -19.19
N ALA A 246 -0.37 22.06 -20.46
CA ALA A 246 -0.37 21.11 -21.55
C ALA A 246 0.77 20.07 -21.43
N GLU A 247 1.97 20.50 -21.03
CA GLU A 247 3.09 19.58 -20.75
C GLU A 247 2.84 18.74 -19.49
N LEU A 248 2.22 19.30 -18.46
CA LEU A 248 1.79 18.53 -17.28
C LEU A 248 0.78 17.44 -17.67
N LEU A 249 -0.22 17.77 -18.50
CA LEU A 249 -1.21 16.80 -18.97
C LEU A 249 -0.56 15.72 -19.86
N ALA A 250 0.31 16.11 -20.80
CA ALA A 250 1.02 15.18 -21.67
C ALA A 250 2.03 14.28 -20.92
N ARG A 251 2.37 14.60 -19.66
CA ARG A 251 3.34 13.88 -18.83
C ARG A 251 2.72 13.06 -17.70
N PHE A 252 1.56 13.50 -17.19
CA PHE A 252 0.90 12.92 -16.00
C PHE A 252 -0.58 12.58 -16.24
N GLY A 253 -1.11 12.75 -17.45
CA GLY A 253 -2.46 12.30 -17.84
C GLY A 253 -2.69 10.80 -17.63
N ASP A 254 -1.64 10.00 -17.81
CA ASP A 254 -1.61 8.55 -17.62
C ASP A 254 -1.23 8.11 -16.19
N THR A 255 -1.20 9.02 -15.20
CA THR A 255 -0.83 8.69 -13.82
C THR A 255 -1.73 7.60 -13.23
N ASP A 256 -1.16 6.65 -12.50
CA ASP A 256 -1.95 5.64 -11.78
C ASP A 256 -2.79 6.29 -10.68
N ILE A 257 -4.04 5.84 -10.55
CA ILE A 257 -4.93 6.13 -9.43
C ILE A 257 -5.13 4.84 -8.64
N VAL A 258 -4.72 4.86 -7.37
CA VAL A 258 -4.67 3.70 -6.49
C VAL A 258 -5.64 3.90 -5.34
N TYR A 259 -6.67 3.07 -5.30
CA TYR A 259 -7.59 2.98 -4.18
C TYR A 259 -7.12 1.97 -3.15
N SER A 260 -7.18 2.32 -1.86
CA SER A 260 -7.36 1.32 -0.81
C SER A 260 -8.85 1.01 -0.66
N PHE A 261 -9.22 -0.25 -0.86
CA PHE A 261 -10.56 -0.74 -0.57
C PHE A 261 -10.47 -1.74 0.58
N VAL A 262 -10.54 -1.19 1.80
CA VAL A 262 -10.30 -1.90 3.07
C VAL A 262 -11.44 -1.74 4.08
N ASN A 263 -12.52 -1.04 3.72
CA ASN A 263 -13.82 -1.22 4.35
C ASN A 263 -14.57 -2.27 3.52
N GLY A 264 -15.42 -3.07 4.15
CA GLY A 264 -16.24 -4.05 3.43
C GLY A 264 -16.66 -5.23 4.30
N SER A 265 -17.93 -5.61 4.19
CA SER A 265 -18.52 -6.76 4.89
C SER A 265 -18.19 -8.12 4.24
N GLU A 266 -17.06 -8.20 3.52
CA GLU A 266 -16.63 -9.42 2.85
C GLU A 266 -15.94 -10.37 3.82
N VAL A 267 -16.18 -11.66 3.63
CA VAL A 267 -15.95 -12.68 4.67
C VAL A 267 -14.46 -12.93 4.92
N ASN A 268 -13.62 -12.97 3.88
CA ASN A 268 -12.17 -13.12 4.03
C ASN A 268 -11.60 -11.91 4.77
N HIS A 269 -12.01 -10.70 4.42
CA HIS A 269 -11.55 -9.51 5.12
C HIS A 269 -11.95 -9.49 6.61
N GLU A 270 -13.22 -9.74 6.92
CA GLU A 270 -13.70 -9.81 8.30
C GLU A 270 -13.04 -10.96 9.08
N TYR A 271 -12.76 -12.09 8.44
CA TYR A 271 -12.02 -13.20 9.05
C TYR A 271 -10.56 -12.81 9.33
N ARG A 272 -9.87 -12.14 8.40
CA ARG A 272 -8.50 -11.61 8.60
C ARG A 272 -8.48 -10.59 9.74
N LYS A 273 -9.42 -9.65 9.78
CA LYS A 273 -9.60 -8.69 10.90
C LYS A 273 -9.86 -9.39 12.23
N ALA A 274 -10.70 -10.42 12.25
CA ALA A 274 -10.95 -11.22 13.44
C ALA A 274 -9.67 -11.94 13.91
N MET A 275 -8.87 -12.52 13.02
CA MET A 275 -7.59 -13.13 13.39
C MET A 275 -6.60 -12.08 13.93
N VAL A 276 -6.52 -10.88 13.35
CA VAL A 276 -5.71 -9.79 13.95
C VAL A 276 -6.24 -9.34 15.32
N LYS A 277 -7.56 -9.37 15.52
CA LYS A 277 -8.21 -8.93 16.76
C LYS A 277 -8.12 -9.95 17.91
N TYR A 278 -8.11 -11.25 17.60
CA TYR A 278 -8.22 -12.33 18.60
C TYR A 278 -7.00 -13.25 18.69
N CYS A 279 -6.12 -13.26 17.67
CA CYS A 279 -5.07 -14.26 17.52
C CYS A 279 -3.66 -13.71 17.31
N ILE A 280 -3.49 -12.39 17.20
CA ILE A 280 -2.24 -11.85 16.65
C ILE A 280 -1.02 -12.09 17.52
N ASP A 281 -1.17 -12.12 18.85
CA ASP A 281 -0.08 -12.46 19.77
C ASP A 281 0.34 -13.94 19.59
N THR A 282 -0.61 -14.85 19.36
CA THR A 282 -0.34 -16.27 19.07
C THR A 282 0.32 -16.44 17.69
N VAL A 283 -0.16 -15.72 16.68
CA VAL A 283 0.43 -15.70 15.33
C VAL A 283 1.88 -15.20 15.40
N LEU A 284 2.13 -14.03 16.00
CA LEU A 284 3.46 -13.44 16.10
C LEU A 284 4.42 -14.33 16.91
N LEU A 285 3.94 -15.01 17.96
CA LEU A 285 4.73 -16.00 18.69
C LEU A 285 5.10 -17.20 17.82
N ALA A 286 4.18 -17.70 16.98
CA ALA A 286 4.44 -18.82 16.08
C ALA A 286 5.35 -18.45 14.90
N GLU A 287 5.11 -17.29 14.26
CA GLU A 287 5.96 -16.74 13.19
C GLU A 287 7.40 -16.52 13.71
N ASN A 288 7.56 -15.91 14.89
CA ASN A 288 8.87 -15.71 15.52
C ASN A 288 9.53 -17.04 15.95
N ALA A 289 8.77 -18.01 16.46
CA ALA A 289 9.31 -19.32 16.82
C ALA A 289 9.82 -20.06 15.58
N SER A 290 9.05 -20.07 14.48
CA SER A 290 9.45 -20.65 13.20
C SER A 290 10.70 -19.94 12.63
N TYR A 291 10.76 -18.61 12.72
CA TYR A 291 11.94 -17.85 12.30
C TYR A 291 13.20 -18.23 13.10
N VAL A 292 13.09 -18.38 14.44
CA VAL A 292 14.24 -18.67 15.32
C VAL A 292 14.68 -20.13 15.28
N MET A 293 13.76 -21.08 15.15
CA MET A 293 14.07 -22.52 15.17
C MET A 293 14.16 -23.15 13.76
N GLY A 294 13.88 -22.38 12.71
CA GLY A 294 13.76 -22.89 11.34
C GLY A 294 12.60 -23.88 11.18
N SER A 295 12.62 -24.63 10.09
CA SER A 295 11.58 -25.63 9.78
C SER A 295 11.49 -26.82 10.75
N THR A 296 12.28 -26.85 11.84
CA THR A 296 12.26 -27.93 12.85
C THR A 296 11.02 -27.92 13.73
N LEU A 297 10.28 -26.79 13.79
CA LEU A 297 8.97 -26.70 14.44
C LEU A 297 7.79 -27.16 13.56
N LEU A 298 8.04 -27.49 12.30
CA LEU A 298 7.03 -27.91 11.31
C LEU A 298 7.10 -29.44 11.07
N VAL A 299 7.31 -30.16 12.18
CA VAL A 299 7.52 -31.60 12.24
C VAL A 299 6.40 -32.20 13.08
N PRO A 300 5.41 -32.86 12.45
CA PRO A 300 4.55 -33.79 13.17
C PRO A 300 5.42 -34.83 13.88
N THR A 301 5.19 -35.06 15.17
CA THR A 301 5.76 -36.24 15.84
C THR A 301 5.34 -37.50 15.07
N PRO A 302 6.24 -38.48 14.84
CA PRO A 302 5.90 -39.69 14.10
C PRO A 302 4.62 -40.37 14.59
N ASP A 303 3.91 -41.01 13.67
CA ASP A 303 2.69 -41.76 13.98
C ASP A 303 2.98 -42.79 15.08
N PRO A 304 2.19 -42.87 16.16
CA PRO A 304 2.36 -43.91 17.18
C PRO A 304 2.25 -45.35 16.62
N ALA A 305 1.82 -45.54 15.37
CA ALA A 305 1.95 -46.80 14.63
C ALA A 305 3.40 -47.31 14.49
N GLU A 306 4.43 -46.45 14.53
CA GLU A 306 5.84 -46.86 14.49
C GLU A 306 6.44 -47.24 15.87
N LEU A 307 5.67 -47.09 16.96
CA LEU A 307 6.12 -47.45 18.31
C LEU A 307 5.67 -48.87 18.71
N PRO A 308 6.56 -49.72 19.27
CA PRO A 308 6.21 -51.08 19.70
C PRO A 308 5.02 -51.12 20.67
N SER A 309 3.99 -51.86 20.28
CA SER A 309 2.64 -51.75 20.84
C SER A 309 2.51 -52.12 22.32
N ARG A 310 1.99 -51.19 23.14
CA ARG A 310 1.33 -51.53 24.41
C ARG A 310 0.39 -50.42 24.93
N ALA A 311 -0.62 -50.86 25.67
CA ALA A 311 -1.73 -50.09 26.25
C ALA A 311 -2.80 -49.61 25.25
N THR A 312 -4.03 -49.40 25.77
CA THR A 312 -5.27 -49.38 24.99
C THR A 312 -6.09 -48.11 25.19
N ALA A 313 -6.71 -47.66 24.09
CA ALA A 313 -7.96 -46.91 24.00
C ALA A 313 -8.14 -45.62 24.84
N SER A 314 -8.14 -44.48 24.15
CA SER A 314 -9.15 -43.43 24.38
C SER A 314 -9.28 -42.51 23.15
N THR A 315 -10.48 -41.98 22.91
CA THR A 315 -10.75 -40.99 21.85
C THR A 315 -10.10 -39.64 22.16
N GLN A 316 -9.09 -39.25 21.39
CA GLN A 316 -8.73 -37.84 21.17
C GLN A 316 -8.41 -37.63 19.69
N GLY A 317 -8.96 -36.56 19.12
CA GLY A 317 -8.64 -36.14 17.75
C GLY A 317 -7.19 -35.68 17.62
N THR A 318 -6.74 -35.56 16.38
CA THR A 318 -5.42 -35.04 15.97
C THR A 318 -5.05 -33.77 16.76
N ARG A 319 -4.10 -33.88 17.69
CA ARG A 319 -3.57 -32.71 18.41
C ARG A 319 -2.74 -31.87 17.45
N SER A 320 -3.26 -30.71 17.06
CA SER A 320 -2.52 -29.66 16.36
C SER A 320 -1.22 -29.29 17.08
N HIS A 321 -0.19 -28.90 16.34
CA HIS A 321 1.12 -28.61 16.90
C HIS A 321 1.04 -27.51 17.99
N PRO A 322 1.71 -27.63 19.17
CA PRO A 322 1.34 -26.87 20.37
C PRO A 322 1.42 -25.34 20.29
N LEU A 323 2.17 -24.80 19.33
CA LEU A 323 2.34 -23.35 19.13
C LEU A 323 1.17 -22.70 18.40
N LEU A 324 0.40 -23.47 17.62
CA LEU A 324 -0.72 -23.00 16.81
C LEU A 324 -1.97 -23.82 17.19
N GLY A 325 -2.33 -23.75 18.48
CA GLY A 325 -3.59 -24.24 19.03
C GLY A 325 -4.79 -23.43 18.52
N SER A 326 -5.11 -23.58 17.23
CA SER A 326 -6.22 -22.92 16.51
C SER A 326 -7.54 -22.98 17.28
N ASP A 327 -7.76 -24.07 18.00
CA ASP A 327 -8.92 -24.41 18.81
C ASP A 327 -9.32 -23.34 19.87
N HIS A 328 -8.40 -22.52 20.39
CA HIS A 328 -8.76 -21.33 21.20
C HIS A 328 -9.17 -20.15 20.32
N CYS A 329 -8.38 -19.92 19.26
CA CYS A 329 -8.45 -18.79 18.35
C CYS A 329 -9.76 -18.72 17.57
N THR A 330 -10.11 -19.79 16.84
CA THR A 330 -11.35 -19.83 16.09
C THR A 330 -12.58 -20.06 16.98
N ARG A 331 -12.44 -20.67 18.17
CA ARG A 331 -13.52 -20.61 19.19
C ARG A 331 -13.83 -19.19 19.62
N ALA A 332 -12.83 -18.31 19.79
CA ALA A 332 -13.06 -16.91 20.15
C ALA A 332 -13.85 -16.16 19.05
N PHE A 333 -13.47 -16.33 17.79
CA PHE A 333 -14.20 -15.75 16.64
C PHE A 333 -15.65 -16.26 16.56
N PHE A 334 -15.86 -17.59 16.65
CA PHE A 334 -17.19 -18.20 16.63
C PHE A 334 -17.93 -18.16 17.99
N LYS A 335 -17.47 -17.36 18.96
CA LYS A 335 -18.11 -17.14 20.28
C LYS A 335 -18.41 -18.46 21.03
N GLY A 336 -17.51 -19.43 20.92
CA GLY A 336 -17.63 -20.78 21.49
C GLY A 336 -18.42 -21.78 20.64
N GLY A 337 -19.01 -21.37 19.52
CA GLY A 337 -19.85 -22.23 18.66
C GLY A 337 -19.12 -23.25 17.77
N LEU A 338 -17.81 -23.44 17.95
CA LEU A 338 -16.98 -24.29 17.09
C LEU A 338 -17.41 -25.76 17.14
N ASP A 339 -17.95 -26.22 18.26
CA ASP A 339 -18.48 -27.59 18.44
C ASP A 339 -19.75 -27.88 17.60
N ARG A 340 -20.23 -26.90 16.81
CA ARG A 340 -21.32 -27.03 15.82
C ARG A 340 -20.84 -26.89 14.37
N ILE A 341 -19.54 -26.71 14.16
CA ILE A 341 -18.91 -26.58 12.85
C ILE A 341 -18.34 -27.96 12.50
N HIS A 342 -19.08 -28.71 11.70
CA HIS A 342 -18.70 -30.07 11.30
C HIS A 342 -18.24 -30.13 9.85
N THR A 343 -18.97 -29.46 8.95
CA THR A 343 -18.66 -29.41 7.51
C THR A 343 -18.06 -28.08 7.07
N VAL A 344 -17.35 -28.09 5.94
CA VAL A 344 -16.81 -26.88 5.30
C VAL A 344 -17.90 -25.83 5.05
N ARG A 345 -19.13 -26.26 4.73
CA ARG A 345 -20.33 -25.41 4.64
C ARG A 345 -20.71 -24.76 5.97
N ASP A 346 -20.61 -25.48 7.09
CA ASP A 346 -20.92 -24.93 8.41
C ASP A 346 -19.89 -23.86 8.81
N PHE A 347 -18.60 -24.09 8.51
CA PHE A 347 -17.54 -23.11 8.74
C PHE A 347 -17.76 -21.84 7.91
N LEU A 348 -18.00 -21.96 6.61
CA LEU A 348 -18.21 -20.81 5.73
C LEU A 348 -19.45 -20.00 6.15
N ARG A 349 -20.58 -20.67 6.44
CA ARG A 349 -21.80 -20.02 6.95
C ARG A 349 -21.60 -19.36 8.31
N ALA A 350 -20.83 -19.98 9.20
CA ALA A 350 -20.47 -19.39 10.49
C ALA A 350 -19.57 -18.15 10.31
N ALA A 351 -18.63 -18.18 9.36
CA ALA A 351 -17.76 -17.05 9.04
C ALA A 351 -18.55 -15.89 8.44
N GLU A 352 -19.45 -16.15 7.48
CA GLU A 352 -20.38 -15.15 6.94
C GLU A 352 -21.28 -14.55 8.04
N ALA A 353 -21.84 -15.39 8.93
CA ALA A 353 -22.71 -14.93 10.01
C ALA A 353 -21.93 -14.11 11.05
N ALA A 354 -20.69 -14.50 11.34
CA ALA A 354 -19.78 -13.74 12.17
C ALA A 354 -19.47 -12.38 11.54
N ALA A 355 -19.08 -12.33 10.26
CA ALA A 355 -18.84 -11.10 9.48
C ALA A 355 -20.07 -10.17 9.49
N ARG A 356 -21.25 -10.67 9.12
CA ARG A 356 -22.53 -9.92 9.18
C ARG A 356 -22.88 -9.40 10.59
N SER A 357 -22.31 -9.98 11.66
CA SER A 357 -22.45 -9.53 13.05
C SER A 357 -21.26 -8.75 13.61
N GLY A 358 -20.17 -8.65 12.85
CA GLY A 358 -18.83 -8.24 13.29
C GLY A 358 -18.37 -6.91 12.69
N VAL A 359 -18.84 -6.61 11.47
CA VAL A 359 -18.74 -5.31 10.79
C VAL A 359 -18.98 -4.15 11.77
N ASP A 360 -17.94 -3.36 12.02
CA ASP A 360 -18.03 -2.10 12.76
C ASP A 360 -18.69 -1.05 11.85
N ASN A 361 -19.20 0.01 12.46
CA ASN A 361 -19.82 1.17 11.80
C ASN A 361 -19.03 1.78 10.62
N ARG A 362 -17.73 1.47 10.51
CA ARG A 362 -16.82 1.87 9.43
C ARG A 362 -16.72 0.87 8.28
N ASP A 363 -17.02 -0.39 8.56
CA ASP A 363 -16.69 -1.52 7.68
C ASP A 363 -17.87 -1.93 6.78
N ARG A 364 -18.99 -1.22 6.89
CA ARG A 364 -20.18 -1.44 6.07
C ARG A 364 -20.01 -0.75 4.72
N GLU A 365 -19.87 -1.56 3.68
CA GLU A 365 -20.08 -1.13 2.29
C GLU A 365 -21.45 -0.43 2.15
N THR A 366 -21.41 0.84 1.75
CA THR A 366 -22.57 1.74 1.59
C THR A 366 -22.52 2.42 0.20
N ASP A 367 -21.93 1.74 -0.79
CA ASP A 367 -21.63 2.20 -2.15
C ASP A 367 -20.62 3.38 -2.21
N GLU A 368 -19.77 3.58 -1.19
CA GLU A 368 -18.77 4.66 -1.18
C GLU A 368 -17.81 4.56 -2.38
N LEU A 369 -17.12 3.43 -2.55
CA LEU A 369 -16.17 3.24 -3.66
C LEU A 369 -16.84 3.40 -5.04
N ARG A 370 -18.09 2.94 -5.17
CA ARG A 370 -18.90 3.09 -6.39
C ARG A 370 -19.10 4.56 -6.74
N HIS A 371 -19.57 5.36 -5.78
CA HIS A 371 -19.83 6.77 -6.01
C HIS A 371 -18.54 7.60 -6.06
N SER A 372 -17.45 7.14 -5.43
CA SER A 372 -16.11 7.70 -5.60
C SER A 372 -15.65 7.56 -7.06
N LEU A 373 -15.75 6.37 -7.65
CA LEU A 373 -15.38 6.14 -9.05
C LEU A 373 -16.31 6.86 -10.05
N ARG A 374 -17.62 6.96 -9.76
CA ARG A 374 -18.51 7.88 -10.51
C ARG A 374 -18.05 9.33 -10.43
N SER A 375 -17.65 9.80 -9.24
CA SER A 375 -17.14 11.17 -9.07
C SER A 375 -15.84 11.41 -9.85
N LEU A 376 -14.98 10.39 -9.94
CA LEU A 376 -13.74 10.41 -10.71
C LEU A 376 -14.01 10.56 -12.22
N GLU A 377 -14.82 9.69 -12.83
CA GLU A 377 -15.16 9.81 -14.27
C GLU A 377 -15.93 11.11 -14.57
N GLN A 378 -16.84 11.52 -13.67
CA GLN A 378 -17.65 12.72 -13.86
C GLN A 378 -16.82 14.01 -13.93
N HIS A 379 -15.71 14.10 -13.18
CA HIS A 379 -14.98 15.34 -12.91
C HIS A 379 -13.48 15.34 -13.27
N VAL A 380 -12.86 14.19 -13.56
CA VAL A 380 -11.42 14.08 -13.91
C VAL A 380 -11.24 13.59 -15.36
N ARG A 381 -12.09 14.12 -16.26
CA ARG A 381 -12.24 13.69 -17.68
C ARG A 381 -10.99 13.76 -18.56
N TRP A 382 -9.89 14.33 -18.08
CA TRP A 382 -8.58 14.33 -18.75
C TRP A 382 -7.71 13.10 -18.41
N HIS A 383 -8.04 12.35 -17.36
CA HIS A 383 -7.25 11.21 -16.88
C HIS A 383 -7.40 9.98 -17.79
N ARG A 384 -6.29 9.33 -18.13
CA ARG A 384 -6.22 8.17 -19.03
C ARG A 384 -5.47 6.97 -18.42
N GLY A 385 -4.88 7.15 -17.25
CA GLY A 385 -4.11 6.13 -16.53
C GLY A 385 -4.96 5.03 -15.91
N ARG A 386 -4.31 4.07 -15.25
CA ARG A 386 -5.00 2.92 -14.65
C ARG A 386 -5.75 3.32 -13.38
N VAL A 387 -6.88 2.67 -13.14
CA VAL A 387 -7.52 2.60 -11.82
C VAL A 387 -7.22 1.24 -11.21
N VAL A 388 -6.50 1.24 -10.10
CA VAL A 388 -6.10 0.05 -9.35
C VAL A 388 -6.75 0.07 -7.98
N VAL A 389 -7.41 -1.02 -7.58
CA VAL A 389 -8.08 -1.16 -6.28
C VAL A 389 -7.34 -2.20 -5.45
N VAL A 390 -6.51 -1.77 -4.50
CA VAL A 390 -5.82 -2.68 -3.58
C VAL A 390 -6.80 -3.07 -2.46
N SER A 391 -7.16 -4.36 -2.41
CA SER A 391 -8.16 -4.90 -1.49
C SER A 391 -7.65 -6.14 -0.73
N PRO A 392 -8.24 -6.48 0.41
CA PRO A 392 -7.86 -7.63 1.24
C PRO A 392 -8.29 -9.01 0.66
N GLY A 393 -8.82 -9.04 -0.58
CA GLY A 393 -9.11 -10.27 -1.31
C GLY A 393 -10.39 -10.29 -2.16
N HIS A 394 -11.10 -9.17 -2.26
CA HIS A 394 -12.43 -9.09 -2.89
C HIS A 394 -12.53 -8.05 -4.00
N HIS A 395 -13.38 -8.31 -4.99
CA HIS A 395 -13.72 -7.38 -6.09
C HIS A 395 -15.07 -6.69 -5.80
N PRO A 396 -15.27 -5.41 -6.16
CA PRO A 396 -16.55 -4.73 -5.90
C PRO A 396 -17.69 -5.35 -6.73
N THR A 397 -18.77 -5.77 -6.07
CA THR A 397 -19.85 -6.57 -6.65
C THR A 397 -20.76 -5.85 -7.65
N TRP A 398 -20.64 -4.52 -7.75
CA TRP A 398 -21.34 -3.68 -8.72
C TRP A 398 -20.61 -3.56 -10.07
N VAL A 399 -19.36 -4.04 -10.16
CA VAL A 399 -18.58 -4.06 -11.40
C VAL A 399 -19.08 -5.20 -12.31
N ASP A 400 -19.36 -4.87 -13.56
CA ASP A 400 -19.76 -5.84 -14.58
C ASP A 400 -18.56 -6.64 -15.07
N GLY A 401 -18.55 -7.94 -14.75
CA GLY A 401 -17.48 -8.85 -15.13
C GLY A 401 -17.25 -8.98 -16.63
N ALA A 402 -18.30 -8.86 -17.46
CA ALA A 402 -18.15 -8.93 -18.92
C ALA A 402 -17.45 -7.68 -19.45
N LYS A 403 -17.88 -6.50 -19.01
CA LYS A 403 -17.25 -5.22 -19.38
C LYS A 403 -15.79 -5.17 -18.90
N ASN A 404 -15.54 -5.45 -17.62
CA ASN A 404 -14.21 -5.37 -17.02
C ASN A 404 -13.22 -6.41 -17.59
N PHE A 405 -13.70 -7.60 -17.97
CA PHE A 405 -12.85 -8.65 -18.55
C PHE A 405 -12.58 -8.47 -20.05
N LEU A 406 -13.57 -7.96 -20.81
CA LEU A 406 -13.51 -7.92 -22.28
C LEU A 406 -13.14 -6.56 -22.87
N ALA A 407 -13.60 -5.43 -22.32
CA ALA A 407 -13.60 -4.14 -23.01
C ALA A 407 -12.19 -3.57 -23.34
N GLY A 408 -11.13 -4.09 -22.70
CA GLY A 408 -9.74 -3.83 -23.07
C GLY A 408 -9.43 -4.22 -24.53
N LEU A 409 -9.89 -5.40 -24.98
CA LEU A 409 -9.62 -5.94 -26.32
C LEU A 409 -10.86 -6.11 -27.20
N CYS A 410 -12.01 -6.44 -26.63
CA CYS A 410 -13.24 -6.74 -27.36
C CYS A 410 -14.25 -5.60 -27.23
N GLY A 411 -14.61 -5.01 -28.37
CA GLY A 411 -15.58 -3.92 -28.46
C GLY A 411 -15.60 -3.33 -29.86
N ASP A 412 -16.70 -2.66 -30.19
CA ASP A 412 -16.81 -1.91 -31.44
C ASP A 412 -16.08 -0.55 -31.33
N ALA A 413 -16.20 0.30 -32.36
CA ALA A 413 -15.62 1.65 -32.34
C ALA A 413 -16.15 2.54 -31.19
N ARG A 414 -17.42 2.38 -30.77
CA ARG A 414 -18.06 3.11 -29.66
C ARG A 414 -17.43 2.74 -28.32
N VAL A 415 -17.27 1.45 -28.01
CA VAL A 415 -16.55 1.01 -26.79
C VAL A 415 -15.12 1.52 -26.79
N GLN A 416 -14.41 1.42 -27.92
CA GLN A 416 -13.04 1.93 -28.03
C GLN A 416 -12.96 3.46 -27.83
N ALA A 417 -13.96 4.21 -28.29
CA ALA A 417 -14.02 5.66 -28.18
C ALA A 417 -14.24 6.18 -26.75
N LEU A 418 -14.83 5.41 -25.83
CA LEU A 418 -15.03 5.81 -24.42
C LEU A 418 -13.73 6.20 -23.71
N ARG A 419 -12.59 5.61 -24.09
CA ARG A 419 -11.26 6.00 -23.57
C ARG A 419 -10.93 7.48 -23.82
N SER A 420 -11.55 8.12 -24.82
CA SER A 420 -11.29 9.52 -25.18
C SER A 420 -11.85 10.54 -24.18
N SER A 421 -12.79 10.15 -23.30
CA SER A 421 -13.50 11.05 -22.38
C SER A 421 -13.13 10.89 -20.90
N GLY A 422 -12.20 10.00 -20.57
CA GLY A 422 -11.83 9.69 -19.17
C GLY A 422 -12.72 8.65 -18.51
N THR A 423 -13.40 7.83 -19.32
CA THR A 423 -14.11 6.63 -18.88
C THR A 423 -13.15 5.46 -18.83
N HIS A 424 -13.14 4.71 -17.72
CA HIS A 424 -12.24 3.58 -17.51
C HIS A 424 -12.90 2.29 -17.98
N LEU A 425 -12.31 1.63 -18.98
CA LEU A 425 -12.77 0.33 -19.47
C LEU A 425 -12.28 -0.86 -18.64
N ARG A 426 -11.46 -0.61 -17.61
CA ARG A 426 -10.91 -1.62 -16.71
C ARG A 426 -10.67 -1.02 -15.32
N VAL A 427 -11.08 -1.74 -14.28
CA VAL A 427 -10.67 -1.54 -12.89
C VAL A 427 -10.00 -2.82 -12.41
N THR A 428 -8.68 -2.73 -12.14
CA THR A 428 -7.90 -3.88 -11.68
C THR A 428 -7.90 -3.95 -10.17
N THR A 429 -8.61 -4.91 -9.59
CA THR A 429 -8.46 -5.21 -8.16
C THR A 429 -7.19 -6.03 -7.94
N VAL A 430 -6.36 -5.61 -6.99
CA VAL A 430 -5.10 -6.27 -6.59
C VAL A 430 -5.23 -6.71 -5.13
N HIS A 431 -4.81 -7.92 -4.82
CA HIS A 431 -4.77 -8.45 -3.45
C HIS A 431 -3.66 -7.78 -2.64
N GLN A 432 -3.95 -7.27 -1.43
CA GLN A 432 -2.98 -6.54 -0.62
C GLN A 432 -1.66 -7.32 -0.40
N ASP A 433 -1.74 -8.64 -0.20
CA ASP A 433 -0.60 -9.54 -0.04
C ASP A 433 0.45 -9.47 -1.17
N ALA A 434 0.07 -9.02 -2.37
CA ALA A 434 0.98 -8.88 -3.52
C ALA A 434 1.94 -7.69 -3.38
N VAL A 435 1.60 -6.70 -2.54
CA VAL A 435 2.48 -5.56 -2.21
C VAL A 435 3.06 -5.66 -0.80
N MET A 436 2.54 -6.55 0.06
CA MET A 436 2.99 -6.72 1.45
C MET A 436 4.14 -7.75 1.60
N PRO A 437 5.11 -7.55 2.52
CA PRO A 437 6.20 -8.49 2.76
C PRO A 437 5.72 -9.90 3.15
N TYR A 438 6.37 -10.92 2.61
CA TYR A 438 6.25 -12.28 3.14
C TYR A 438 6.72 -12.32 4.60
N GLY A 439 6.00 -13.06 5.45
CA GLY A 439 6.11 -12.98 6.91
C GLY A 439 5.40 -11.77 7.54
N MET A 440 4.65 -10.96 6.77
CA MET A 440 3.94 -9.78 7.28
C MET A 440 2.52 -9.53 6.74
N ARG A 441 1.95 -10.48 5.99
CA ARG A 441 0.68 -10.29 5.26
C ARG A 441 -0.58 -10.27 6.12
N LEU A 442 -0.55 -10.81 7.34
CA LEU A 442 -1.70 -10.73 8.26
C LEU A 442 -1.72 -9.36 8.97
N THR A 443 -1.98 -8.30 8.19
CA THR A 443 -2.14 -6.93 8.69
C THR A 443 -3.45 -6.30 8.23
N VAL A 444 -3.99 -5.42 9.07
CA VAL A 444 -5.14 -4.55 8.81
C VAL A 444 -4.81 -3.10 9.20
N ASP A 445 -3.52 -2.78 9.23
CA ASP A 445 -3.03 -1.43 9.49
C ASP A 445 -2.89 -0.63 8.20
N SER A 446 -3.79 0.33 8.00
CA SER A 446 -3.78 1.24 6.85
C SER A 446 -2.42 1.90 6.65
N HIS A 447 -1.71 2.30 7.72
CA HIS A 447 -0.43 3.00 7.59
C HIS A 447 0.72 2.10 7.16
N VAL A 448 0.61 0.77 7.38
CA VAL A 448 1.59 -0.21 6.89
C VAL A 448 1.26 -0.61 5.45
N ILE A 449 -0.02 -0.77 5.12
CA ILE A 449 -0.46 -1.03 3.73
C ILE A 449 -0.05 0.14 2.82
N GLU A 450 -0.28 1.38 3.26
CA GLU A 450 0.08 2.60 2.54
C GLU A 450 1.59 2.76 2.31
N GLN A 451 2.45 2.25 3.20
CA GLN A 451 3.91 2.22 3.01
C GLN A 451 4.35 1.43 1.78
N HIS A 452 3.51 0.50 1.30
CA HIS A 452 3.84 -0.42 0.21
C HIS A 452 2.96 -0.27 -1.05
N LEU A 453 1.94 0.59 -1.07
CA LEU A 453 1.09 0.80 -2.26
C LEU A 453 1.89 1.20 -3.51
N TRP A 454 3.02 1.89 -3.34
CA TRP A 454 3.96 2.22 -4.43
C TRP A 454 4.57 0.99 -5.14
N ARG A 455 4.48 -0.20 -4.53
CA ARG A 455 4.97 -1.49 -5.08
C ARG A 455 3.98 -2.16 -6.05
N VAL A 456 2.81 -1.55 -6.33
CA VAL A 456 1.96 -1.95 -7.47
C VAL A 456 2.80 -1.99 -8.75
N ARG A 457 2.65 -3.06 -9.52
CA ARG A 457 3.50 -3.34 -10.69
C ARG A 457 3.33 -2.26 -11.76
N ASN A 458 4.46 -1.83 -12.31
CA ASN A 458 4.62 -0.71 -13.23
C ASN A 458 4.03 0.62 -12.73
N MET A 459 4.05 0.88 -11.42
CA MET A 459 3.66 2.17 -10.82
C MET A 459 4.31 3.36 -11.52
N THR A 460 3.50 4.34 -11.92
CA THR A 460 3.97 5.59 -12.55
C THR A 460 4.87 6.43 -11.63
N ALA A 461 5.64 7.36 -12.20
CA ALA A 461 6.63 8.19 -11.49
C ALA A 461 6.01 9.02 -10.33
N VAL A 462 4.77 9.45 -10.55
CA VAL A 462 3.82 9.94 -9.55
C VAL A 462 2.58 9.05 -9.59
N HIS A 463 1.80 8.99 -8.51
CA HIS A 463 0.50 8.32 -8.46
C HIS A 463 -0.46 9.07 -7.53
N VAL A 464 -1.77 8.90 -7.71
CA VAL A 464 -2.79 9.45 -6.82
C VAL A 464 -3.30 8.34 -5.93
N TYR A 465 -3.10 8.46 -4.62
CA TYR A 465 -3.71 7.59 -3.63
C TYR A 465 -5.08 8.15 -3.20
N MET A 466 -6.10 7.29 -3.23
CA MET A 466 -7.44 7.57 -2.73
C MET A 466 -7.85 6.48 -1.73
N ASN A 467 -8.63 6.85 -0.72
CA ASN A 467 -9.43 5.89 0.01
C ASN A 467 -10.83 5.81 -0.64
N ASP A 468 -11.56 4.72 -0.39
CA ASP A 468 -12.95 4.53 -0.86
C ASP A 468 -13.90 5.67 -0.48
N ASP A 469 -13.71 6.31 0.69
CA ASP A 469 -14.53 7.42 1.18
C ASP A 469 -14.21 8.80 0.58
N TYR A 470 -13.36 8.89 -0.46
CA TYR A 470 -12.92 10.16 -1.07
C TYR A 470 -13.72 10.48 -2.35
N PHE A 471 -14.25 11.69 -2.47
CA PHE A 471 -15.09 12.10 -3.60
C PHE A 471 -14.57 13.36 -4.29
N VAL A 472 -14.53 13.34 -5.61
CA VAL A 472 -14.25 14.51 -6.46
C VAL A 472 -15.54 15.31 -6.61
N ASN A 473 -15.56 16.56 -6.13
CA ASN A 473 -16.83 17.27 -5.92
C ASN A 473 -17.31 18.07 -7.14
N ARG A 474 -16.35 18.52 -7.95
CA ARG A 474 -16.46 19.39 -9.13
C ARG A 474 -15.23 19.12 -10.03
N ASP A 475 -15.24 19.63 -11.26
CA ASP A 475 -14.18 19.37 -12.25
C ASP A 475 -12.77 19.73 -11.73
N VAL A 476 -11.81 18.83 -11.96
CA VAL A 476 -10.40 18.92 -11.54
C VAL A 476 -9.51 19.13 -12.75
N ALA A 477 -8.63 20.12 -12.73
CA ALA A 477 -7.58 20.29 -13.72
C ALA A 477 -6.30 19.54 -13.32
N ILE A 478 -5.41 19.25 -14.28
CA ILE A 478 -4.08 18.68 -13.98
C ILE A 478 -3.28 19.55 -12.99
N THR A 479 -3.49 20.88 -13.05
CA THR A 479 -2.88 21.89 -12.18
C THR A 479 -3.38 21.87 -10.73
N ASP A 480 -4.48 21.16 -10.44
CA ASP A 480 -4.94 20.94 -9.07
C ASP A 480 -4.16 19.82 -8.37
N LEU A 481 -3.55 18.90 -9.14
CA LEU A 481 -2.74 17.80 -8.64
C LEU A 481 -1.24 18.10 -8.67
N PHE A 482 -0.79 18.85 -9.68
CA PHE A 482 0.62 19.21 -9.92
C PHE A 482 0.81 20.71 -10.11
N ASN A 483 1.85 21.28 -9.52
CA ASN A 483 2.23 22.68 -9.77
C ASN A 483 3.05 22.85 -11.06
N GLU A 484 3.45 24.09 -11.34
CA GLU A 484 4.29 24.47 -12.48
C GLU A 484 5.63 23.72 -12.56
N TYR A 485 6.14 23.09 -11.50
CA TYR A 485 7.36 22.26 -11.53
C TYR A 485 7.07 20.76 -11.69
N GLY A 486 5.80 20.37 -11.89
CA GLY A 486 5.35 18.98 -11.83
C GLY A 486 5.39 18.39 -10.42
N GLY A 487 5.65 19.20 -9.38
CA GLY A 487 5.62 18.78 -7.99
C GLY A 487 4.20 18.71 -7.44
N THR A 488 4.01 17.89 -6.42
CA THR A 488 2.67 17.52 -5.92
C THR A 488 2.00 18.66 -5.14
N ILE A 489 0.69 18.84 -5.32
CA ILE A 489 -0.11 19.80 -4.54
C ILE A 489 -0.51 19.17 -3.21
N VAL A 490 0.22 19.51 -2.15
CA VAL A 490 -0.04 19.01 -0.79
C VAL A 490 -1.20 19.79 -0.16
N ARG A 491 -2.29 19.10 0.18
CA ARG A 491 -3.46 19.70 0.84
C ARG A 491 -3.46 19.44 2.35
N THR A 492 -3.69 20.50 3.14
CA THR A 492 -3.64 20.45 4.61
C THR A 492 -4.70 21.32 5.28
N GLU A 493 -5.04 20.97 6.52
CA GLU A 493 -6.04 21.67 7.33
C GLU A 493 -5.54 23.00 7.91
N ASN A 494 -6.46 23.75 8.52
CA ASN A 494 -6.13 24.92 9.36
C ASN A 494 -5.26 24.54 10.58
N GLY A 495 -5.37 23.30 11.08
CA GLY A 495 -4.64 22.83 12.26
C GLY A 495 -3.13 22.70 12.04
N VAL A 496 -2.34 23.16 13.02
CA VAL A 496 -0.88 23.03 13.09
C VAL A 496 -0.52 21.92 14.10
N ILE A 497 0.51 21.13 13.82
CA ILE A 497 1.06 20.12 14.73
C ILE A 497 2.21 20.77 15.53
N PRO A 498 2.00 21.16 16.80
CA PRO A 498 2.88 22.12 17.48
C PRO A 498 4.21 21.52 17.98
N ALA A 499 4.25 20.21 18.20
CA ALA A 499 5.40 19.47 18.72
C ALA A 499 5.30 17.99 18.34
N GLY A 500 6.44 17.32 18.22
CA GLY A 500 6.50 15.86 18.23
C GLY A 500 6.43 15.31 19.66
N ALA A 501 6.03 14.06 19.80
CA ALA A 501 6.16 13.29 21.05
C ALA A 501 6.22 11.79 20.76
N VAL A 502 7.04 11.03 21.49
CA VAL A 502 7.00 9.57 21.42
C VAL A 502 5.70 9.05 22.04
N ALA A 503 4.99 8.18 21.33
CA ALA A 503 3.70 7.66 21.78
C ALA A 503 3.80 6.42 22.68
N ASP A 504 2.67 6.03 23.23
CA ASP A 504 2.44 4.73 23.86
C ASP A 504 1.99 3.67 22.84
N HIS A 505 1.63 2.48 23.31
CA HIS A 505 1.17 1.35 22.49
C HIS A 505 -0.33 1.40 22.16
N SER A 506 -1.04 2.52 22.40
CA SER A 506 -2.48 2.64 22.08
C SER A 506 -2.72 2.80 20.58
N ALA A 507 -3.95 2.63 20.10
CA ALA A 507 -4.33 2.87 18.69
C ALA A 507 -4.70 4.34 18.38
N SER A 508 -4.22 5.30 19.19
CA SER A 508 -4.67 6.70 19.12
C SER A 508 -4.06 7.46 17.95
N TRP A 509 -4.88 7.79 16.94
CA TRP A 509 -4.48 8.57 15.76
C TRP A 509 -3.77 9.89 16.12
N ALA A 510 -4.31 10.67 17.06
CA ALA A 510 -3.72 11.94 17.48
C ALA A 510 -2.33 11.78 18.16
N LYS A 511 -2.05 10.62 18.75
CA LYS A 511 -0.71 10.29 19.25
C LYS A 511 0.21 9.82 18.11
N GLY A 512 -0.29 9.03 17.16
CA GLY A 512 0.45 8.61 15.95
C GLY A 512 0.90 9.78 15.06
N VAL A 513 0.05 10.80 14.89
CA VAL A 513 0.43 12.06 14.23
C VAL A 513 1.59 12.75 14.98
N ARG A 514 1.55 12.79 16.32
CA ARG A 514 2.65 13.35 17.13
C ARG A 514 3.91 12.48 17.13
N HIS A 515 3.79 11.17 16.95
CA HIS A 515 4.92 10.26 16.82
C HIS A 515 5.61 10.42 15.47
N THR A 516 4.83 10.43 14.38
CA THR A 516 5.33 10.74 13.04
C THR A 516 5.95 12.14 12.99
N GLN A 517 5.37 13.12 13.70
CA GLN A 517 5.97 14.44 13.87
C GLN A 517 7.29 14.40 14.66
N GLN A 518 7.43 13.56 15.68
CA GLN A 518 8.71 13.39 16.41
C GLN A 518 9.81 12.86 15.49
N PHE A 519 9.47 11.89 14.63
CA PHE A 519 10.33 11.38 13.57
C PHE A 519 10.70 12.48 12.55
N ASN A 520 9.71 13.17 12.00
CA ASN A 520 9.91 14.25 11.04
C ASN A 520 10.82 15.37 11.57
N ILE A 521 10.61 15.81 12.81
CA ILE A 521 11.46 16.86 13.43
C ILE A 521 12.89 16.31 13.66
N ARG A 522 13.03 15.05 14.07
CA ARG A 522 14.34 14.40 14.23
C ARG A 522 15.13 14.40 12.91
N GLU A 523 14.54 13.93 11.81
CA GLU A 523 15.25 13.75 10.54
C GLU A 523 15.42 15.04 9.71
N LEU A 524 14.47 15.98 9.79
CA LEU A 524 14.45 17.18 8.95
C LEU A 524 14.89 18.47 9.66
N ASP A 525 14.71 18.56 10.97
CA ASP A 525 14.96 19.82 11.71
C ASP A 525 16.17 19.73 12.65
N VAL A 526 16.44 18.55 13.23
CA VAL A 526 17.49 18.31 14.23
C VAL A 526 18.75 17.66 13.63
N LEU A 527 18.60 16.60 12.83
CA LEU A 527 19.73 15.96 12.15
C LEU A 527 20.15 16.76 10.92
N HIS A 528 21.46 16.78 10.69
CA HIS A 528 22.04 17.49 9.54
C HIS A 528 21.71 16.78 8.22
N GLU A 529 21.71 17.54 7.13
CA GLU A 529 21.23 17.12 5.80
C GLU A 529 22.08 15.99 5.17
N ASP A 530 23.26 15.72 5.73
CA ASP A 530 24.20 14.65 5.38
C ASP A 530 24.38 13.58 6.48
N TYR A 531 23.46 13.48 7.43
CA TYR A 531 23.51 12.44 8.46
C TYR A 531 23.10 11.06 7.94
N LEU A 532 24.05 10.13 7.97
CA LEU A 532 23.85 8.70 7.72
C LEU A 532 24.16 7.89 9.00
N PRO A 533 23.23 7.05 9.50
CA PRO A 533 23.52 6.14 10.61
C PRO A 533 24.58 5.11 10.21
N GLU A 534 25.65 4.99 11.01
CA GLU A 534 26.72 4.00 10.81
C GLU A 534 26.19 2.55 10.81
N ALA A 535 25.14 2.28 11.61
CA ALA A 535 24.44 0.99 11.62
C ALA A 535 23.76 0.68 10.29
N LEU A 536 23.15 1.69 9.64
CA LEU A 536 22.50 1.54 8.33
C LEU A 536 23.53 1.34 7.21
N ALA A 537 24.62 2.12 7.20
CA ALA A 537 25.72 1.92 6.26
C ALA A 537 26.34 0.51 6.39
N THR A 538 26.55 0.04 7.63
CA THR A 538 27.02 -1.32 7.93
C THR A 538 26.02 -2.38 7.47
N MET A 539 24.72 -2.15 7.66
CA MET A 539 23.66 -3.05 7.20
C MET A 539 23.63 -3.15 5.67
N TRP A 540 23.71 -2.03 4.95
CA TRP A 540 23.74 -2.02 3.49
C TRP A 540 24.97 -2.74 2.91
N ASP A 541 26.16 -2.58 3.51
CA ASP A 541 27.35 -3.32 3.07
C ASP A 541 27.24 -4.83 3.40
N ARG A 542 26.60 -5.22 4.52
CA ARG A 542 26.31 -6.64 4.86
C ARG A 542 25.29 -7.30 3.91
N LEU A 543 24.16 -6.63 3.69
CA LEU A 543 23.08 -7.07 2.80
C LEU A 543 23.40 -6.85 1.30
N ARG A 544 24.63 -6.41 0.99
CA ARG A 544 25.12 -6.15 -0.39
C ARG A 544 24.22 -5.19 -1.18
N ARG A 545 23.54 -4.26 -0.51
CA ARG A 545 22.70 -3.22 -1.14
C ARG A 545 23.57 -2.28 -1.98
N VAL A 546 24.83 -2.04 -1.57
CA VAL A 546 25.78 -1.13 -2.22
C VAL A 546 26.47 -1.81 -3.42
N HIS A 547 26.13 -1.35 -4.61
CA HIS A 547 26.71 -1.79 -5.88
C HIS A 547 27.70 -0.73 -6.39
N ARG A 548 28.94 -1.13 -6.68
CA ARG A 548 29.96 -0.27 -7.29
C ARG A 548 30.12 -0.68 -8.75
N GLY A 549 29.97 0.27 -9.68
CA GLY A 549 30.20 0.00 -11.11
C GLY A 549 31.65 -0.40 -11.38
N GLY A 550 31.87 -1.33 -12.32
CA GLY A 550 33.18 -1.96 -12.55
C GLY A 550 34.25 -1.08 -13.22
N HIS A 551 34.00 0.22 -13.40
CA HIS A 551 34.86 1.16 -14.12
C HIS A 551 35.01 2.47 -13.33
N ALA A 552 36.18 3.12 -13.43
CA ALA A 552 36.43 4.38 -12.74
C ALA A 552 35.47 5.47 -13.22
N GLY A 553 34.74 6.08 -12.29
CA GLY A 553 33.74 7.13 -12.57
C GLY A 553 32.29 6.64 -12.69
N ALA A 554 32.01 5.34 -12.60
CA ALA A 554 30.65 4.85 -12.52
C ALA A 554 30.00 5.23 -11.16
N GLU A 555 28.80 5.82 -11.18
CA GLU A 555 28.05 6.13 -9.96
C GLU A 555 27.80 4.84 -9.16
N ALA A 556 27.99 4.89 -7.84
CA ALA A 556 27.55 3.82 -6.97
C ALA A 556 26.01 3.78 -6.93
N LEU A 557 25.43 2.60 -6.78
CA LEU A 557 23.99 2.40 -6.64
C LEU A 557 23.69 1.72 -5.31
N ILE A 558 22.57 2.08 -4.70
CA ILE A 558 22.04 1.39 -3.52
C ILE A 558 20.69 0.81 -3.92
N SER A 559 20.59 -0.53 -3.90
CA SER A 559 19.37 -1.23 -4.30
C SER A 559 18.24 -0.93 -3.32
N VAL A 560 17.05 -0.61 -3.87
CA VAL A 560 15.82 -0.52 -3.08
C VAL A 560 15.51 -1.90 -2.48
N PRO A 561 15.12 -1.99 -1.19
CA PRO A 561 14.94 -3.29 -0.52
C PRO A 561 13.92 -4.23 -1.20
N PRO A 562 14.34 -5.47 -1.51
CA PRO A 562 13.43 -6.53 -1.94
C PRO A 562 12.34 -6.77 -0.91
N LEU A 563 11.09 -6.92 -1.38
CA LEU A 563 9.91 -7.00 -0.53
C LEU A 563 9.99 -8.11 0.52
N ASP A 564 10.57 -9.26 0.14
CA ASP A 564 10.65 -10.43 1.00
C ASP A 564 11.73 -10.38 2.08
N GLU A 565 12.71 -9.47 1.99
CA GLU A 565 13.83 -9.40 2.95
C GLU A 565 13.47 -8.59 4.20
N ALA A 566 12.33 -7.88 4.21
CA ALA A 566 11.91 -7.06 5.32
C ALA A 566 11.76 -7.84 6.64
N VAL A 567 11.37 -9.13 6.58
CA VAL A 567 11.26 -9.98 7.78
C VAL A 567 12.63 -10.27 8.40
N ASP A 568 13.62 -10.61 7.56
CA ASP A 568 15.01 -10.79 7.98
C ASP A 568 15.56 -9.48 8.58
N VAL A 569 15.28 -8.33 7.97
CA VAL A 569 15.67 -7.01 8.50
C VAL A 569 15.04 -6.75 9.87
N ALA A 570 13.73 -6.93 10.01
CA ALA A 570 12.98 -6.61 11.23
C ALA A 570 13.39 -7.44 12.46
N HIS A 571 13.90 -8.65 12.25
CA HIS A 571 14.46 -9.52 13.29
C HIS A 571 15.96 -9.27 13.56
N GLN A 572 16.75 -8.86 12.55
CA GLN A 572 18.22 -8.77 12.67
C GLN A 572 18.75 -7.35 12.96
N TYR A 573 18.00 -6.29 12.63
CA TYR A 573 18.47 -4.90 12.67
C TYR A 573 17.43 -3.98 13.30
N GLU A 574 17.48 -3.79 14.62
CA GLU A 574 16.55 -2.88 15.30
C GLU A 574 16.74 -1.40 14.87
N PRO A 575 15.65 -0.63 14.72
CA PRO A 575 15.69 0.80 14.41
C PRO A 575 16.20 1.63 15.59
N ASP A 576 16.72 2.82 15.31
CA ASP A 576 17.25 3.70 16.37
C ASP A 576 16.09 4.36 17.14
N PRO A 577 16.09 4.33 18.49
CA PRO A 577 14.97 4.84 19.27
C PRO A 577 14.85 6.37 19.16
N LEU A 578 13.64 6.84 18.84
CA LEU A 578 13.33 8.28 18.84
C LEU A 578 13.52 8.87 20.26
N PRO A 579 14.05 10.11 20.37
CA PRO A 579 14.26 10.75 21.66
C PRO A 579 12.94 10.91 22.40
N VAL A 580 12.87 10.51 23.66
CA VAL A 580 11.64 10.58 24.47
C VAL A 580 11.18 12.01 24.79
N THR A 581 12.12 12.96 24.81
CA THR A 581 11.84 14.39 25.01
C THR A 581 11.10 14.97 23.79
N PRO A 582 9.90 15.57 23.96
CA PRO A 582 9.16 16.22 22.87
C PRO A 582 10.03 17.23 22.09
N LEU A 583 10.09 17.09 20.76
CA LEU A 583 10.83 18.01 19.91
C LEU A 583 9.92 19.12 19.36
N LEU A 584 10.47 20.33 19.24
CA LEU A 584 9.80 21.47 18.61
C LEU A 584 10.25 21.62 17.15
N PRO A 585 9.32 21.87 16.20
CA PRO A 585 9.66 21.93 14.79
C PRO A 585 10.36 23.23 14.39
N ARG A 586 11.32 23.15 13.46
CA ARG A 586 11.90 24.27 12.72
C ARG A 586 10.95 24.81 11.65
N ARG A 587 10.23 23.91 10.97
CA ARG A 587 9.19 24.22 9.96
C ARG A 587 7.81 23.83 10.51
N LEU A 588 6.85 24.76 10.54
CA LEU A 588 5.48 24.45 10.97
C LEU A 588 4.85 23.40 10.03
N ARG A 589 4.41 22.28 10.57
CA ARG A 589 3.72 21.22 9.83
C ARG A 589 2.23 21.21 10.22
N ARG A 590 1.36 20.94 9.26
CA ARG A 590 -0.11 20.98 9.41
C ARG A 590 -0.68 19.58 9.41
N TYR A 591 -1.92 19.43 9.88
CA TYR A 591 -2.64 18.17 9.69
C TYR A 591 -2.91 17.94 8.20
N ALA A 592 -2.61 16.74 7.72
CA ALA A 592 -2.95 16.31 6.36
C ALA A 592 -4.48 16.25 6.23
N THR A 593 -5.04 16.77 5.12
CA THR A 593 -6.48 16.69 4.89
C THR A 593 -6.85 15.29 4.37
N HIS A 594 -8.00 14.77 4.80
CA HIS A 594 -8.53 13.47 4.35
C HIS A 594 -9.14 13.63 2.94
N ALA A 595 -8.28 13.60 1.93
CA ALA A 595 -8.59 13.88 0.53
C ALA A 595 -7.50 13.24 -0.37
N PRO A 596 -7.68 13.13 -1.69
CA PRO A 596 -6.72 12.45 -2.58
C PRO A 596 -5.27 12.96 -2.40
N PHE A 597 -4.36 12.02 -2.16
CA PHE A 597 -2.94 12.31 -1.95
C PHE A 597 -2.17 12.07 -3.25
N VAL A 598 -1.43 13.07 -3.71
CA VAL A 598 -0.55 12.92 -4.88
C VAL A 598 0.86 12.59 -4.40
N TYR A 599 1.35 11.42 -4.77
CA TYR A 599 2.58 10.82 -4.27
C TYR A 599 3.63 10.63 -5.35
N CYS A 600 4.87 10.99 -5.03
CA CYS A 600 6.05 10.74 -5.86
C CYS A 600 6.67 9.40 -5.49
N THR A 601 6.65 8.45 -6.42
CA THR A 601 7.05 7.04 -6.21
C THR A 601 8.52 6.91 -5.77
N ASN A 602 9.40 7.81 -6.22
CA ASN A 602 10.81 7.84 -5.77
C ASN A 602 10.98 8.24 -4.29
N MET A 603 10.05 9.00 -3.69
CA MET A 603 10.11 9.33 -2.26
C MET A 603 9.89 8.08 -1.39
N PHE A 604 8.98 7.19 -1.81
CA PHE A 604 8.76 5.91 -1.13
C PHE A 604 9.95 4.96 -1.27
N ARG A 605 10.59 4.90 -2.46
CA ARG A 605 11.84 4.18 -2.67
C ARG A 605 12.95 4.70 -1.75
N PHE A 606 13.07 6.02 -1.57
CA PHE A 606 13.97 6.61 -0.59
C PHE A 606 13.60 6.23 0.85
N PHE A 607 12.33 6.30 1.25
CA PHE A 607 11.89 5.91 2.59
C PHE A 607 12.22 4.46 2.91
N GLU A 608 11.79 3.51 2.06
CA GLU A 608 12.06 2.09 2.28
C GLU A 608 13.56 1.76 2.30
N THR A 609 14.41 2.52 1.58
CA THR A 609 15.87 2.31 1.61
C THR A 609 16.57 2.98 2.80
N ARG A 610 16.18 4.22 3.15
CA ARG A 610 16.81 5.03 4.22
C ARG A 610 16.27 4.73 5.62
N TYR A 611 15.06 4.18 5.70
CA TYR A 611 14.35 3.83 6.92
C TYR A 611 13.89 2.37 6.91
N GLU A 612 14.70 1.52 6.25
CA GLU A 612 14.46 0.08 6.04
C GLU A 612 14.18 -0.66 7.36
N ARG A 613 14.93 -0.36 8.43
CA ARG A 613 14.74 -0.96 9.76
C ARG A 613 13.44 -0.50 10.42
N GLU A 614 13.15 0.79 10.29
CA GLU A 614 12.01 1.46 10.93
C GLU A 614 10.68 0.98 10.30
N PHE A 615 10.63 0.89 8.96
CA PHE A 615 9.49 0.37 8.20
C PHE A 615 9.31 -1.13 8.47
N ALA A 616 10.38 -1.92 8.32
CA ALA A 616 10.33 -3.36 8.54
C ALA A 616 9.92 -3.73 9.98
N ALA A 617 10.45 -3.05 10.99
CA ALA A 617 10.08 -3.29 12.39
C ALA A 617 8.62 -2.88 12.69
N THR A 618 8.13 -1.81 12.06
CA THR A 618 6.71 -1.40 12.16
C THR A 618 5.82 -2.46 11.52
N ALA A 619 6.10 -2.86 10.27
CA ALA A 619 5.33 -3.87 9.55
C ALA A 619 5.33 -5.24 10.24
N LEU A 620 6.46 -5.65 10.84
CA LEU A 620 6.55 -6.88 11.63
C LEU A 620 5.69 -6.82 12.90
N ARG A 621 5.86 -5.75 13.70
CA ARG A 621 5.35 -5.71 15.08
C ARG A 621 3.94 -5.10 15.17
N HIS A 622 3.51 -4.29 14.20
CA HIS A 622 2.23 -3.58 14.19
C HIS A 622 1.33 -4.08 13.05
N ARG A 623 0.61 -5.16 13.32
CA ARG A 623 -0.39 -5.76 12.42
C ARG A 623 -1.74 -5.05 12.43
N SER A 624 -1.90 -4.07 13.32
CA SER A 624 -3.07 -3.22 13.50
C SER A 624 -2.66 -1.90 14.18
N ARG A 625 -3.17 -0.79 13.65
CA ARG A 625 -2.86 0.61 14.00
C ARG A 625 -2.35 0.81 15.43
N LYS A 626 -1.11 1.26 15.58
CA LYS A 626 -0.54 1.77 16.84
C LYS A 626 -0.21 3.26 16.72
N ALA A 627 -0.18 3.95 17.84
CA ALA A 627 0.29 5.32 17.91
C ALA A 627 1.82 5.44 17.67
N ARG A 628 2.50 4.31 17.43
CA ARG A 628 3.92 4.23 17.09
C ARG A 628 4.18 3.94 15.60
N ASP A 629 3.17 3.89 14.76
CA ASP A 629 3.37 3.76 13.31
C ASP A 629 3.86 5.09 12.72
N LEU A 630 4.54 5.03 11.58
CA LEU A 630 4.81 6.21 10.76
C LEU A 630 3.63 6.43 9.81
N PHE A 631 2.82 7.46 10.10
CA PHE A 631 1.61 7.76 9.32
C PHE A 631 2.01 8.41 7.99
N VAL A 632 1.92 7.64 6.90
CA VAL A 632 2.49 7.99 5.58
C VAL A 632 2.13 9.39 5.07
N PRO A 633 0.88 9.90 5.16
CA PRO A 633 0.57 11.25 4.71
C PRO A 633 1.36 12.33 5.47
N PHE A 634 1.65 12.11 6.75
CA PHE A 634 2.40 13.06 7.59
C PHE A 634 3.90 12.93 7.39
N LEU A 635 4.40 11.74 7.05
CA LEU A 635 5.79 11.49 6.67
C LEU A 635 6.07 12.11 5.29
N TYR A 636 5.31 11.73 4.26
CA TYR A 636 5.44 12.21 2.89
C TYR A 636 5.34 13.74 2.81
N ASN A 637 4.29 14.33 3.39
CA ASN A 637 4.08 15.79 3.36
C ASN A 637 5.21 16.56 4.07
N ALA A 638 5.87 15.98 5.07
CA ALA A 638 7.00 16.61 5.73
C ALA A 638 8.27 16.59 4.88
N PHE A 639 8.56 15.47 4.20
CA PHE A 639 9.75 15.34 3.35
C PHE A 639 9.61 16.03 2.00
N ILE A 640 8.46 15.93 1.32
CA ILE A 640 8.27 16.54 -0.02
C ILE A 640 8.31 18.07 0.03
N MET A 641 7.82 18.68 1.12
CA MET A 641 7.86 20.13 1.37
C MET A 641 9.19 20.63 1.97
N ALA A 642 10.14 19.74 2.25
CA ALA A 642 11.43 20.07 2.84
C ALA A 642 12.61 19.69 1.93
N ARG A 643 12.72 18.43 1.51
CA ARG A 643 13.88 17.87 0.82
C ARG A 643 13.48 16.92 -0.34
N PRO A 644 12.70 17.38 -1.34
CA PRO A 644 12.20 16.54 -2.44
C PRO A 644 13.32 15.92 -3.30
N TRP A 645 14.52 16.52 -3.26
CA TRP A 645 15.75 16.00 -3.87
C TRP A 645 16.28 14.71 -3.23
N GLN A 646 15.95 14.40 -1.97
CA GLN A 646 16.41 13.17 -1.31
C GLN A 646 15.82 11.90 -1.95
N ALA A 647 14.70 12.02 -2.65
CA ALA A 647 14.09 10.94 -3.42
C ALA A 647 14.95 10.43 -4.59
N SER A 648 15.97 11.19 -5.03
CA SER A 648 16.83 10.78 -6.13
C SER A 648 17.56 9.47 -5.83
N PRO A 649 17.60 8.50 -6.77
CA PRO A 649 18.42 7.29 -6.63
C PRO A 649 19.92 7.60 -6.52
N ARG A 650 20.37 8.81 -6.89
CA ARG A 650 21.75 9.28 -6.69
C ARG A 650 22.04 9.79 -5.29
N PHE A 651 21.02 10.22 -4.54
CA PHE A 651 21.27 10.89 -3.26
C PHE A 651 21.85 9.95 -2.20
N LEU A 652 21.29 8.74 -2.00
CA LEU A 652 21.81 7.81 -1.00
C LEU A 652 23.26 7.32 -1.31
N PRO A 653 23.63 7.02 -2.58
CA PRO A 653 25.03 6.83 -2.96
C PRO A 653 25.94 8.02 -2.65
N TYR A 654 25.54 9.25 -3.01
CA TYR A 654 26.26 10.48 -2.70
C TYR A 654 26.46 10.67 -1.18
N LEU A 655 25.40 10.41 -0.39
CA LEU A 655 25.39 10.49 1.07
C LEU A 655 26.36 9.47 1.70
N LEU A 656 26.39 8.24 1.18
CA LEU A 656 27.30 7.19 1.62
C LEU A 656 28.76 7.54 1.36
N GLU A 657 29.07 8.17 0.23
CA GLU A 657 30.44 8.61 -0.09
C GLU A 657 30.85 9.87 0.70
N LEU A 658 29.91 10.77 0.99
CA LEU A 658 30.14 11.91 1.89
C LEU A 658 30.39 11.46 3.34
N HIS A 659 29.74 10.37 3.78
CA HIS A 659 29.99 9.74 5.08
C HIS A 659 31.38 9.07 5.13
N ARG A 660 31.75 8.33 4.07
CA ARG A 660 33.06 7.66 3.95
C ARG A 660 34.22 8.66 3.89
N SER A 661 34.16 9.64 2.98
CA SER A 661 35.23 10.65 2.81
C SER A 661 35.52 11.42 4.11
N ARG A 662 34.47 11.80 4.87
CA ARG A 662 34.62 12.42 6.20
C ARG A 662 35.31 11.52 7.23
N ARG A 663 34.96 10.23 7.29
CA ARG A 663 35.60 9.26 8.20
C ARG A 663 37.07 9.01 7.87
N GLU A 664 37.41 9.04 6.57
CA GLU A 664 38.77 8.86 6.07
C GLU A 664 39.59 10.17 6.03
N ALA A 665 39.01 11.28 6.50
CA ALA A 665 39.57 12.63 6.44
C ALA A 665 40.00 13.09 5.02
N ARG A 666 39.39 12.52 3.97
CA ARG A 666 39.67 12.85 2.57
C ARG A 666 38.84 14.06 2.14
N THR A 667 39.52 15.17 1.85
CA THR A 667 38.92 16.37 1.23
C THR A 667 38.75 16.23 -0.28
N ASP A 668 39.44 15.26 -0.88
CA ASP A 668 39.63 15.18 -2.32
C ASP A 668 38.59 14.24 -2.96
N ALA A 669 38.07 14.68 -4.10
CA ALA A 669 37.21 13.90 -5.00
C ALA A 669 35.88 13.33 -4.45
N MET A 670 35.08 14.11 -3.72
CA MET A 670 33.62 13.96 -3.87
C MET A 670 33.26 14.17 -5.36
N PRO A 671 32.50 13.27 -6.02
CA PRO A 671 32.03 13.50 -7.37
C PRO A 671 31.03 14.68 -7.39
N PRO A 672 30.99 15.50 -8.45
CA PRO A 672 29.84 16.37 -8.71
C PRO A 672 28.61 15.51 -8.98
N THR A 673 27.57 15.65 -8.17
CA THR A 673 26.30 14.90 -8.34
C THR A 673 25.21 15.88 -8.77
N GLN A 674 24.53 15.57 -9.87
CA GLN A 674 23.44 16.38 -10.42
C GLN A 674 22.12 15.66 -10.20
N ILE A 675 21.17 16.32 -9.54
CA ILE A 675 19.81 15.84 -9.33
C ILE A 675 18.84 16.75 -10.08
N VAL A 676 17.99 16.18 -10.92
CA VAL A 676 16.89 16.89 -11.57
C VAL A 676 15.59 16.65 -10.79
N LEU A 677 14.85 17.70 -10.48
CA LEU A 677 13.58 17.63 -9.74
C LEU A 677 12.39 17.61 -10.69
N ASP A 678 12.05 16.42 -11.17
CA ASP A 678 11.06 16.22 -12.22
C ASP A 678 10.20 14.94 -12.07
N ASN A 679 10.29 14.27 -10.92
CA ASN A 679 9.70 12.98 -10.55
C ASN A 679 10.36 11.71 -11.13
N PHE A 680 11.31 11.82 -12.07
CA PHE A 680 12.00 10.64 -12.63
C PHE A 680 13.36 10.43 -11.96
N ASP A 681 14.09 11.51 -11.67
CA ASP A 681 15.27 11.52 -10.81
C ASP A 681 14.88 11.86 -9.36
N GLY A 682 14.96 13.13 -8.94
CA GLY A 682 14.34 13.62 -7.71
C GLY A 682 12.88 14.02 -7.91
N CYS A 683 12.10 14.13 -6.83
CA CYS A 683 10.71 14.58 -6.93
C CYS A 683 10.63 16.07 -7.26
N GLY A 684 9.59 16.47 -8.01
CA GLY A 684 9.28 17.87 -8.28
C GLY A 684 9.01 18.65 -6.98
N PRO A 685 9.44 19.92 -6.84
CA PRO A 685 9.17 20.76 -5.68
C PRO A 685 7.66 20.89 -5.43
N ALA A 686 7.16 20.44 -4.27
CA ALA A 686 5.73 20.49 -3.94
C ALA A 686 5.26 21.89 -3.50
N SER A 687 3.97 22.18 -3.68
CA SER A 687 3.30 23.41 -3.19
C SER A 687 2.25 23.09 -2.12
N LEU A 688 2.05 24.00 -1.16
CA LEU A 688 1.11 23.77 -0.04
C LEU A 688 -0.21 24.52 -0.24
N ARG A 689 -1.31 23.77 -0.32
CA ARG A 689 -2.69 24.26 -0.30
C ARG A 689 -3.26 24.02 1.11
N GLY A 690 -2.94 24.95 2.01
CA GLY A 690 -3.14 24.78 3.46
C GLY A 690 -4.18 25.73 4.07
N GLY A 691 -5.17 25.15 4.76
CA GLY A 691 -6.26 25.84 5.42
C GLY A 691 -7.60 25.72 4.67
N SER A 692 -8.72 25.96 5.36
CA SER A 692 -10.07 25.62 4.87
C SER A 692 -10.45 26.22 3.52
N VAL A 693 -9.98 27.44 3.22
CA VAL A 693 -10.22 28.10 1.92
C VAL A 693 -9.24 27.61 0.86
N ALA A 694 -7.97 27.41 1.22
CA ALA A 694 -6.90 27.14 0.26
C ALA A 694 -6.70 25.64 -0.06
N SER A 695 -7.14 24.72 0.80
CA SER A 695 -7.12 23.28 0.51
C SER A 695 -8.24 22.86 -0.44
N GLU A 696 -9.36 23.58 -0.40
CA GLU A 696 -10.61 23.26 -1.11
C GLU A 696 -11.13 21.84 -0.79
N CYS A 697 -10.92 21.38 0.44
CA CYS A 697 -11.34 20.05 0.90
C CYS A 697 -12.25 20.13 2.14
N MET A 698 -13.34 19.35 2.14
CA MET A 698 -14.23 19.21 3.31
C MET A 698 -14.20 17.80 3.90
N PHE A 699 -13.97 17.70 5.21
CA PHE A 699 -14.17 16.45 5.96
C PHE A 699 -15.61 16.34 6.49
N GLY A 700 -16.30 15.27 6.10
CA GLY A 700 -17.55 14.82 6.70
C GLY A 700 -17.34 13.60 7.59
N LYS A 701 -18.15 13.49 8.65
CA LYS A 701 -18.35 12.24 9.39
C LYS A 701 -19.84 12.02 9.57
N PHE A 702 -20.33 10.85 9.20
CA PHE A 702 -21.72 10.45 9.43
C PHE A 702 -21.84 9.63 10.71
N GLY A 703 -23.03 9.66 11.33
CA GLY A 703 -23.38 8.87 12.50
C GLY A 703 -24.83 8.43 12.48
N ASN A 704 -25.30 7.84 13.58
CA ASN A 704 -26.70 7.43 13.72
C ASN A 704 -27.68 8.60 13.84
N ASN A 705 -27.21 9.84 14.07
CA ASN A 705 -28.04 11.03 14.08
C ASN A 705 -28.22 11.57 12.65
N LEU A 706 -29.41 11.37 12.08
CA LEU A 706 -29.74 11.78 10.72
C LEU A 706 -29.76 13.32 10.53
N GLU A 707 -29.98 14.09 11.60
CA GLU A 707 -29.98 15.56 11.57
C GLU A 707 -28.54 16.11 11.48
N GLU A 708 -27.60 15.52 12.24
CA GLU A 708 -26.17 15.82 12.12
C GLU A 708 -25.64 15.48 10.72
N ASN A 709 -26.07 14.35 10.15
CA ASN A 709 -25.74 13.95 8.79
C ASN A 709 -26.27 14.96 7.75
N GLU A 710 -27.52 15.42 7.87
CA GLU A 710 -28.08 16.42 6.95
C GLU A 710 -27.33 17.75 7.04
N ALA A 711 -26.93 18.16 8.26
CA ALA A 711 -26.05 19.31 8.43
C ALA A 711 -24.67 19.12 7.77
N VAL A 712 -24.13 17.90 7.68
CA VAL A 712 -22.90 17.60 6.92
C VAL A 712 -23.17 17.71 5.41
N MET A 713 -24.22 17.08 4.91
CA MET A 713 -24.59 17.12 3.49
C MET A 713 -24.82 18.54 2.99
N GLU A 714 -25.58 19.33 3.74
CA GLU A 714 -25.90 20.71 3.38
C GLU A 714 -24.65 21.60 3.36
N ARG A 715 -23.68 21.38 4.27
CA ARG A 715 -22.37 22.06 4.17
C ARG A 715 -21.60 21.66 2.92
N VAL A 716 -21.63 20.40 2.48
CA VAL A 716 -21.00 19.98 1.22
C VAL A 716 -21.67 20.67 0.03
N ARG A 717 -23.02 20.77 0.02
CA ARG A 717 -23.77 21.49 -1.02
C ARG A 717 -23.41 22.99 -1.05
N GLN A 718 -23.38 23.65 0.11
CA GLN A 718 -23.15 25.09 0.24
C GLN A 718 -21.71 25.51 0.00
N THR A 719 -20.72 24.78 0.54
CA THR A 719 -19.30 25.09 0.35
C THR A 719 -18.79 24.71 -1.05
N ASN A 720 -19.39 23.71 -1.68
CA ASN A 720 -19.02 23.19 -3.00
C ASN A 720 -17.47 23.06 -3.20
N PRO A 721 -16.79 22.26 -2.36
CA PRO A 721 -15.33 22.15 -2.36
C PRO A 721 -14.77 21.56 -3.67
N LEU A 722 -13.46 21.40 -3.79
CA LEU A 722 -12.86 20.60 -4.87
C LEU A 722 -12.97 19.09 -4.57
N TYR A 723 -12.74 18.71 -3.31
CA TYR A 723 -12.91 17.34 -2.81
C TYR A 723 -13.69 17.32 -1.49
N PHE A 724 -14.38 16.22 -1.21
CA PHE A 724 -14.82 15.92 0.16
C PHE A 724 -14.63 14.43 0.47
N ASN A 725 -14.66 14.08 1.74
CA ASN A 725 -14.74 12.69 2.17
C ASN A 725 -15.87 12.51 3.19
N ILE A 726 -16.36 11.28 3.37
CA ILE A 726 -17.36 10.95 4.40
C ILE A 726 -16.92 9.74 5.21
N ASN A 727 -16.40 9.98 6.42
CA ASN A 727 -16.07 8.89 7.32
C ASN A 727 -17.36 8.26 7.89
N ALA A 728 -17.64 7.01 7.49
CA ALA A 728 -18.73 6.22 8.03
C ALA A 728 -18.54 5.95 9.54
N GLY A 729 -19.61 6.18 10.31
CA GLY A 729 -19.62 6.06 11.76
C GLY A 729 -20.98 5.63 12.33
N PHE A 730 -21.85 5.10 11.47
CA PHE A 730 -23.21 4.67 11.79
C PHE A 730 -23.35 3.13 11.82
N SER A 731 -24.28 2.63 12.64
CA SER A 731 -24.67 1.21 12.67
C SER A 731 -26.05 0.96 12.05
N THR A 732 -26.89 1.99 11.92
CA THR A 732 -28.29 1.89 11.46
C THR A 732 -28.40 1.70 9.95
N ALA A 733 -29.51 1.11 9.50
CA ALA A 733 -29.78 0.92 8.06
C ALA A 733 -30.23 2.24 7.41
N GLU A 734 -30.88 3.08 8.20
CA GLU A 734 -31.44 4.38 7.89
C GLU A 734 -30.33 5.40 7.56
N ALA A 735 -29.27 5.47 8.37
CA ALA A 735 -28.11 6.32 8.10
C ALA A 735 -27.33 5.86 6.85
N ALA A 736 -27.21 4.54 6.65
CA ALA A 736 -26.61 3.97 5.45
C ALA A 736 -27.44 4.29 4.18
N ALA A 737 -28.78 4.26 4.28
CA ALA A 737 -29.67 4.67 3.21
C ALA A 737 -29.59 6.19 2.94
N GLN A 738 -29.46 7.01 3.99
CA GLN A 738 -29.27 8.46 3.88
C GLN A 738 -27.97 8.79 3.13
N LEU A 739 -26.86 8.13 3.46
CA LEU A 739 -25.58 8.29 2.77
C LEU A 739 -25.66 7.85 1.30
N ARG A 740 -26.21 6.67 1.00
CA ARG A 740 -26.44 6.24 -0.40
C ARG A 740 -27.27 7.23 -1.19
N SER A 741 -28.37 7.72 -0.61
CA SER A 741 -29.25 8.70 -1.27
C SER A 741 -28.52 10.00 -1.61
N PHE A 742 -27.67 10.50 -0.69
CA PHE A 742 -26.84 11.68 -0.92
C PHE A 742 -25.81 11.48 -2.04
N LEU A 743 -25.03 10.40 -1.96
CA LEU A 743 -23.99 10.09 -2.94
C LEU A 743 -24.58 9.84 -4.32
N HIS A 744 -25.70 9.11 -4.40
CA HIS A 744 -26.40 8.85 -5.65
C HIS A 744 -27.04 10.12 -6.25
N GLY A 745 -27.68 10.95 -5.43
CA GLY A 745 -28.24 12.23 -5.89
C GLY A 745 -27.18 13.23 -6.36
N LYS A 746 -25.91 13.07 -5.94
CA LYS A 746 -24.78 13.93 -6.32
C LYS A 746 -23.93 13.38 -7.47
N PHE A 747 -23.84 12.05 -7.59
CA PHE A 747 -23.16 11.34 -8.67
C PHE A 747 -24.15 10.33 -9.31
N PRO A 748 -25.20 10.80 -10.02
CA PRO A 748 -26.30 9.95 -10.49
C PRO A 748 -25.90 9.07 -11.69
N THR A 749 -25.00 9.57 -12.54
CA THR A 749 -24.50 8.89 -13.73
C THR A 749 -23.72 7.63 -13.36
N PRO A 750 -24.09 6.43 -13.86
CA PRO A 750 -23.27 5.24 -13.72
C PRO A 750 -21.97 5.34 -14.54
N VAL A 751 -20.88 4.76 -14.03
CA VAL A 751 -19.68 4.51 -14.87
C VAL A 751 -19.96 3.37 -15.86
N TYR A 752 -19.20 3.29 -16.95
CA TYR A 752 -19.36 2.23 -17.97
C TYR A 752 -19.34 0.82 -17.35
N LEU A 753 -18.44 0.61 -16.39
CA LEU A 753 -18.20 -0.66 -15.71
C LEU A 753 -19.31 -1.11 -14.75
N GLU A 754 -20.40 -0.35 -14.57
CA GLU A 754 -21.50 -0.81 -13.70
C GLU A 754 -22.39 -1.87 -14.34
N VAL A 755 -22.84 -2.83 -13.53
CA VAL A 755 -23.92 -3.77 -13.86
C VAL A 755 -25.20 -2.96 -14.09
N GLY A 756 -25.75 -3.03 -15.30
CA GLY A 756 -26.86 -2.17 -15.73
C GLY A 756 -26.47 -0.68 -15.93
N GLY A 757 -25.18 -0.39 -16.05
CA GLY A 757 -24.63 0.94 -16.35
C GLY A 757 -25.10 1.50 -17.70
N ALA A 758 -25.12 2.83 -17.82
CA ALA A 758 -26.03 3.54 -18.71
C ALA A 758 -25.86 3.25 -20.22
N PRO A 759 -26.97 3.11 -20.97
CA PRO A 759 -27.04 3.50 -22.37
C PRO A 759 -26.90 5.03 -22.48
N THR A 760 -26.08 5.51 -23.40
CA THR A 760 -26.08 6.92 -23.79
C THR A 760 -27.37 7.23 -24.55
N ALA A 761 -28.13 8.24 -24.11
CA ALA A 761 -29.48 8.53 -24.61
C ALA A 761 -29.55 8.61 -26.15
N GLY A 762 -30.40 7.77 -26.75
CA GLY A 762 -30.77 7.87 -28.16
C GLY A 762 -30.31 6.74 -29.09
N GLU A 763 -29.99 5.53 -28.60
CA GLU A 763 -29.74 4.37 -29.48
C GLU A 763 -29.94 3.01 -28.79
N ASP A 764 -31.06 2.87 -28.10
CA ASP A 764 -31.25 1.92 -26.99
C ASP A 764 -31.31 0.43 -27.42
N VAL A 765 -31.60 0.13 -28.69
CA VAL A 765 -31.78 -1.26 -29.19
C VAL A 765 -30.45 -1.90 -29.62
N ALA A 766 -29.57 -1.14 -30.27
CA ALA A 766 -28.27 -1.64 -30.72
C ALA A 766 -27.35 -1.93 -29.53
N TYR A 767 -27.24 -0.96 -28.61
CA TYR A 767 -26.39 -1.06 -27.42
C TYR A 767 -26.77 -2.27 -26.53
N GLY A 768 -28.06 -2.51 -26.30
CA GLY A 768 -28.52 -3.66 -25.51
C GLY A 768 -28.25 -5.02 -26.20
N ALA A 769 -28.22 -5.06 -27.53
CA ALA A 769 -27.86 -6.27 -28.28
C ALA A 769 -26.35 -6.56 -28.20
N GLU A 770 -25.52 -5.52 -28.18
CA GLU A 770 -24.05 -5.58 -28.06
C GLU A 770 -23.61 -5.91 -26.62
N GLU A 771 -24.20 -5.27 -25.62
CA GLU A 771 -24.00 -5.60 -24.19
C GLU A 771 -24.38 -7.07 -23.95
N GLY A 772 -25.56 -7.49 -24.44
CA GLY A 772 -25.97 -8.89 -24.40
C GLY A 772 -25.09 -9.84 -25.22
N ALA A 773 -24.30 -9.37 -26.20
CA ALA A 773 -23.31 -10.18 -26.91
C ALA A 773 -22.01 -10.34 -26.09
N LEU A 774 -21.52 -9.26 -25.47
CA LEU A 774 -20.38 -9.31 -24.54
C LEU A 774 -20.68 -10.19 -23.32
N SER A 775 -21.87 -10.07 -22.71
CA SER A 775 -22.26 -10.92 -21.58
C SER A 775 -22.37 -12.40 -21.94
N ARG A 776 -22.79 -12.73 -23.16
CA ARG A 776 -22.79 -14.13 -23.66
C ARG A 776 -21.36 -14.64 -23.87
N LEU A 777 -20.54 -13.90 -24.61
CA LEU A 777 -19.13 -14.24 -24.83
C LEU A 777 -18.36 -14.44 -23.51
N PHE A 778 -18.60 -13.56 -22.53
CA PHE A 778 -18.03 -13.69 -21.20
C PHE A 778 -18.56 -14.92 -20.46
N GLY A 779 -19.87 -15.19 -20.48
CA GLY A 779 -20.46 -16.37 -19.86
C GLY A 779 -19.92 -17.68 -20.46
N ASP A 780 -19.80 -17.76 -21.78
CA ASP A 780 -19.24 -18.90 -22.50
C ASP A 780 -17.75 -19.09 -22.16
N LEU A 781 -16.96 -18.01 -22.13
CA LEU A 781 -15.55 -18.05 -21.71
C LEU A 781 -15.42 -18.50 -20.25
N MET A 782 -16.25 -17.98 -19.33
CA MET A 782 -16.23 -18.35 -17.91
C MET A 782 -16.70 -19.79 -17.65
N ALA A 783 -17.36 -20.45 -18.62
CA ALA A 783 -17.70 -21.87 -18.57
C ALA A 783 -16.56 -22.79 -19.06
N LEU A 784 -15.53 -22.24 -19.74
CA LEU A 784 -14.35 -23.01 -20.15
C LEU A 784 -13.51 -23.44 -18.93
N PRO A 785 -12.77 -24.57 -19.04
CA PRO A 785 -11.89 -25.04 -17.98
C PRO A 785 -10.67 -24.15 -17.74
N VAL A 786 -10.13 -24.26 -16.53
CA VAL A 786 -8.83 -23.69 -16.12
C VAL A 786 -7.85 -24.83 -15.84
N VAL A 787 -6.66 -24.75 -16.44
CA VAL A 787 -5.53 -25.64 -16.16
C VAL A 787 -4.51 -24.89 -15.30
N CYS A 788 -4.39 -25.26 -14.04
CA CYS A 788 -3.40 -24.72 -13.12
C CYS A 788 -2.17 -25.63 -13.10
N VAL A 789 -0.96 -25.06 -13.00
CA VAL A 789 0.28 -25.86 -12.89
C VAL A 789 1.17 -25.31 -11.78
N VAL A 790 1.62 -26.17 -10.87
CA VAL A 790 2.40 -25.81 -9.66
C VAL A 790 3.65 -26.68 -9.49
N SER A 791 4.66 -26.16 -8.80
CA SER A 791 5.91 -26.90 -8.48
C SER A 791 5.83 -27.73 -7.19
N TYR A 792 4.79 -27.55 -6.37
CA TYR A 792 4.60 -28.18 -5.06
C TYR A 792 3.11 -28.41 -4.76
N GLU A 793 2.76 -29.46 -4.03
CA GLU A 793 1.37 -29.83 -3.72
C GLU A 793 0.71 -28.81 -2.76
N GLU A 794 1.49 -28.28 -1.83
CA GLU A 794 1.07 -27.26 -0.86
C GLU A 794 0.70 -25.92 -1.53
N GLY A 795 1.07 -25.73 -2.80
CA GLY A 795 0.66 -24.61 -3.66
C GLY A 795 -0.69 -24.79 -4.35
N VAL A 796 -1.29 -26.00 -4.33
CA VAL A 796 -2.58 -26.28 -4.99
C VAL A 796 -3.72 -25.49 -4.33
N CYS A 797 -3.84 -25.54 -3.00
CA CYS A 797 -4.91 -24.87 -2.25
C CYS A 797 -4.94 -23.34 -2.48
N PRO A 798 -3.83 -22.58 -2.27
CA PRO A 798 -3.80 -21.15 -2.56
C PRO A 798 -4.10 -20.83 -4.03
N LEU A 799 -3.59 -21.63 -4.98
CA LEU A 799 -3.82 -21.39 -6.40
C LEU A 799 -5.29 -21.61 -6.79
N VAL A 800 -5.93 -22.69 -6.33
CA VAL A 800 -7.35 -22.96 -6.59
C VAL A 800 -8.23 -21.87 -5.99
N ARG A 801 -8.00 -21.46 -4.74
CA ARG A 801 -8.78 -20.37 -4.11
C ARG A 801 -8.54 -19.02 -4.79
N SER A 802 -7.33 -18.75 -5.30
CA SER A 802 -7.02 -17.51 -6.03
C SER A 802 -7.88 -17.29 -7.28
N LEU A 803 -8.39 -18.35 -7.89
CA LEU A 803 -9.29 -18.27 -9.05
C LEU A 803 -10.59 -17.52 -8.73
N ALA A 804 -10.96 -17.39 -7.46
CA ALA A 804 -12.08 -16.56 -7.02
C ALA A 804 -11.82 -15.06 -7.29
N LEU A 805 -10.61 -14.55 -7.00
CA LEU A 805 -10.25 -13.16 -7.36
C LEU A 805 -9.88 -13.06 -8.84
N ALA A 806 -9.10 -14.01 -9.37
CA ALA A 806 -8.59 -13.95 -10.74
C ALA A 806 -9.70 -13.85 -11.80
N PHE A 807 -10.83 -14.53 -11.59
CA PHE A 807 -12.01 -14.44 -12.44
C PHE A 807 -13.19 -13.70 -11.80
N ALA A 808 -12.93 -12.84 -10.79
CA ALA A 808 -13.92 -12.01 -10.09
C ALA A 808 -15.19 -12.77 -9.64
N GLY A 809 -15.04 -14.04 -9.23
CA GLY A 809 -16.14 -14.91 -8.82
C GLY A 809 -17.04 -15.42 -9.95
N HIS A 810 -16.71 -15.18 -11.23
CA HIS A 810 -17.55 -15.55 -12.39
C HIS A 810 -17.26 -16.91 -13.00
N HIS A 811 -16.04 -17.47 -12.89
CA HIS A 811 -15.70 -18.77 -13.49
C HIS A 811 -16.59 -19.93 -12.97
N ARG A 812 -17.03 -20.80 -13.89
CA ARG A 812 -17.96 -21.93 -13.65
C ARG A 812 -17.45 -23.28 -14.19
N GLY A 813 -16.38 -23.28 -14.98
CA GLY A 813 -15.79 -24.47 -15.58
C GLY A 813 -15.12 -25.41 -14.56
N GLY A 814 -14.55 -26.50 -15.08
CA GLY A 814 -13.73 -27.43 -14.31
C GLY A 814 -12.30 -26.93 -14.15
N VAL A 815 -11.69 -27.17 -12.99
CA VAL A 815 -10.29 -26.86 -12.72
C VAL A 815 -9.47 -28.16 -12.74
N ARG A 816 -8.38 -28.18 -13.48
CA ARG A 816 -7.38 -29.26 -13.41
C ARG A 816 -6.08 -28.68 -12.87
N VAL A 817 -5.53 -29.27 -11.83
CA VAL A 817 -4.26 -28.84 -11.24
C VAL A 817 -3.20 -29.90 -11.47
N SER A 818 -2.16 -29.53 -12.21
CA SER A 818 -0.99 -30.35 -12.49
C SER A 818 0.14 -29.99 -11.51
N VAL A 819 0.50 -30.93 -10.65
CA VAL A 819 1.64 -30.81 -9.73
C VAL A 819 2.86 -31.40 -10.41
N GLU A 820 3.84 -30.56 -10.75
CA GLU A 820 5.14 -30.97 -11.27
C GLU A 820 6.13 -31.08 -10.11
N GLN A 821 6.51 -32.30 -9.72
CA GLN A 821 7.44 -32.51 -8.60
C GLN A 821 8.86 -32.03 -8.94
N HIS A 822 9.22 -30.85 -8.45
CA HIS A 822 10.44 -30.14 -8.84
C HIS A 822 11.72 -30.80 -8.33
N GLY A 823 12.24 -31.76 -9.09
CA GLY A 823 13.41 -32.56 -8.72
C GLY A 823 13.13 -33.68 -7.70
N GLY A 824 11.86 -34.02 -7.48
CA GLY A 824 11.43 -35.13 -6.60
C GLY A 824 11.48 -34.86 -5.09
N ALA A 825 11.89 -33.65 -4.66
CA ALA A 825 11.88 -33.25 -3.25
C ALA A 825 10.55 -32.56 -2.88
N THR A 826 10.07 -32.80 -1.66
CA THR A 826 8.92 -32.09 -1.08
C THR A 826 9.25 -30.63 -0.75
N LEU A 827 8.23 -29.81 -0.50
CA LEU A 827 8.43 -28.45 -0.01
C LEU A 827 9.13 -28.44 1.36
N ARG A 828 8.78 -29.38 2.25
CA ARG A 828 9.39 -29.54 3.58
C ARG A 828 10.89 -29.82 3.49
N GLU A 829 11.30 -30.75 2.63
CA GLU A 829 12.72 -31.05 2.40
C GLU A 829 13.46 -29.85 1.79
N THR A 830 12.82 -29.15 0.85
CA THR A 830 13.38 -27.94 0.23
C THR A 830 13.56 -26.81 1.26
N ARG A 831 12.59 -26.60 2.16
CA ARG A 831 12.67 -25.66 3.29
C ARG A 831 13.82 -26.01 4.24
N ALA A 832 13.94 -27.28 4.63
CA ALA A 832 14.99 -27.75 5.52
C ALA A 832 16.39 -27.59 4.90
N ALA A 833 16.56 -27.95 3.62
CA ALA A 833 17.82 -27.82 2.89
C ALA A 833 18.28 -26.36 2.71
N LEU A 834 17.32 -25.41 2.69
CA LEU A 834 17.60 -23.97 2.61
C LEU A 834 17.63 -23.25 3.97
N GLY A 835 17.32 -23.94 5.07
CA GLY A 835 17.16 -23.33 6.39
C GLY A 835 16.01 -22.30 6.46
N HIS A 836 15.01 -22.39 5.59
CA HIS A 836 13.98 -21.35 5.48
C HIS A 836 12.90 -21.49 6.57
N GLY A 837 12.97 -20.64 7.59
CA GLY A 837 12.03 -20.60 8.72
C GLY A 837 10.92 -19.56 8.65
N VAL A 838 10.86 -18.71 7.61
CA VAL A 838 9.83 -17.67 7.49
C VAL A 838 8.52 -18.30 7.05
N VAL A 839 7.45 -18.03 7.81
CA VAL A 839 6.05 -18.35 7.48
C VAL A 839 5.20 -17.08 7.60
N SER A 840 4.05 -17.03 6.92
CA SER A 840 3.02 -16.00 7.12
C SER A 840 1.79 -16.68 7.69
N ALA A 841 1.52 -16.58 8.99
CA ALA A 841 0.60 -17.52 9.65
C ALA A 841 -0.79 -16.95 9.93
N MET A 842 -1.83 -17.66 9.49
CA MET A 842 -3.24 -17.38 9.77
C MET A 842 -4.06 -18.67 9.86
N PRO A 843 -4.75 -18.96 10.99
CA PRO A 843 -5.57 -20.16 11.11
C PRO A 843 -6.60 -20.30 9.97
N ALA A 844 -6.42 -21.30 9.11
CA ALA A 844 -7.25 -21.51 7.93
C ALA A 844 -7.71 -22.99 7.82
N PRO A 845 -8.94 -23.26 7.34
CA PRO A 845 -9.32 -24.62 6.95
C PRO A 845 -8.49 -25.08 5.75
N ALA A 846 -8.05 -26.32 5.82
CA ALA A 846 -7.40 -27.02 4.71
C ALA A 846 -8.38 -27.16 3.54
N CYS A 847 -7.86 -27.18 2.31
CA CYS A 847 -8.67 -27.38 1.12
C CYS A 847 -9.19 -28.82 1.03
N THR A 848 -10.48 -28.98 0.78
CA THR A 848 -11.10 -30.25 0.37
C THR A 848 -11.73 -30.04 -1.00
N TYR A 849 -11.28 -30.75 -2.04
CA TYR A 849 -11.66 -30.46 -3.43
C TYR A 849 -12.97 -31.14 -3.85
N GLY A 850 -13.90 -30.37 -4.42
CA GLY A 850 -15.14 -30.88 -4.98
C GLY A 850 -14.95 -31.43 -6.41
N GLU A 851 -15.95 -32.12 -6.96
CA GLU A 851 -15.88 -32.85 -8.25
C GLU A 851 -15.37 -32.04 -9.47
N ARG A 852 -15.50 -30.71 -9.40
CA ARG A 852 -15.02 -29.76 -10.42
C ARG A 852 -13.51 -29.58 -10.43
N VAL A 853 -12.82 -29.86 -9.33
CA VAL A 853 -11.37 -29.69 -9.18
C VAL A 853 -10.72 -31.07 -9.20
N ARG A 854 -9.74 -31.27 -10.09
CA ARG A 854 -8.98 -32.52 -10.18
C ARG A 854 -7.48 -32.24 -10.09
N VAL A 855 -6.85 -32.75 -9.05
CA VAL A 855 -5.39 -32.68 -8.85
C VAL A 855 -4.75 -33.93 -9.44
N GLY A 856 -3.60 -33.77 -10.11
CA GLY A 856 -2.83 -34.89 -10.65
C GLY A 856 -1.37 -34.49 -10.90
N LEU A 857 -0.51 -35.49 -11.11
CA LEU A 857 0.91 -35.26 -11.37
C LEU A 857 1.15 -34.90 -12.84
N ALA A 858 2.04 -33.94 -13.09
CA ALA A 858 2.69 -33.72 -14.39
C ALA A 858 4.10 -34.33 -14.38
N THR A 859 4.65 -34.61 -15.56
CA THR A 859 6.06 -35.05 -15.64
C THR A 859 6.99 -33.84 -15.74
N GLY A 860 8.20 -33.96 -15.18
CA GLY A 860 9.14 -32.84 -15.06
C GLY A 860 9.59 -32.30 -16.42
N GLY A 861 9.49 -30.99 -16.60
CA GLY A 861 9.92 -30.29 -17.82
C GLY A 861 8.92 -30.29 -18.99
N GLU A 862 7.66 -30.68 -18.77
CA GLU A 862 6.63 -30.66 -19.82
C GLU A 862 6.28 -29.23 -20.28
N ASP A 863 6.17 -29.04 -21.60
CA ASP A 863 5.71 -27.77 -22.16
C ASP A 863 4.23 -27.51 -21.81
N ILE A 864 3.89 -26.23 -21.69
CA ILE A 864 2.56 -25.81 -21.29
C ILE A 864 1.49 -26.19 -22.32
N SER A 865 1.83 -26.33 -23.61
CA SER A 865 0.90 -26.83 -24.62
C SER A 865 0.66 -28.34 -24.53
N ASP A 866 1.65 -29.13 -24.09
CA ASP A 866 1.48 -30.59 -23.85
C ASP A 866 0.58 -30.85 -22.63
N ILE A 867 0.83 -30.13 -21.54
CA ILE A 867 -0.01 -30.15 -20.33
C ILE A 867 -1.43 -29.71 -20.68
N ALA A 868 -1.58 -28.58 -21.40
CA ALA A 868 -2.87 -28.06 -21.80
C ALA A 868 -3.63 -29.02 -22.73
N ARG A 869 -2.98 -29.60 -23.75
CA ARG A 869 -3.60 -30.63 -24.62
C ARG A 869 -4.15 -31.79 -23.78
N ARG A 870 -3.30 -32.46 -23.00
CA ARG A 870 -3.71 -33.57 -22.12
C ARG A 870 -4.82 -33.19 -21.14
N ALA A 871 -4.83 -31.95 -20.65
CA ALA A 871 -5.85 -31.43 -19.75
C ALA A 871 -7.17 -31.05 -20.45
N LEU A 872 -7.19 -30.86 -21.77
CA LEU A 872 -8.32 -30.33 -22.53
C LEU A 872 -8.87 -31.27 -23.63
N ASP A 873 -8.11 -32.28 -24.07
CA ASP A 873 -8.54 -33.28 -25.06
C ASP A 873 -9.78 -34.07 -24.60
N ALA A 874 -10.00 -34.15 -23.28
CA ALA A 874 -11.18 -34.75 -22.66
C ALA A 874 -12.33 -33.74 -22.40
N MET A 875 -12.27 -32.53 -22.96
CA MET A 875 -13.29 -31.46 -22.80
C MET A 875 -13.65 -30.87 -24.16
N GLY A 876 -14.62 -31.52 -24.82
CA GLY A 876 -15.12 -31.09 -26.12
C GLY A 876 -15.85 -29.74 -26.03
N GLY A 877 -15.26 -28.70 -26.58
CA GLY A 877 -15.79 -27.34 -26.59
C GLY A 877 -14.69 -26.31 -26.85
N GLY A 878 -15.09 -25.09 -27.22
CA GLY A 878 -14.20 -23.95 -27.39
C GLY A 878 -14.98 -22.72 -27.88
N VAL A 879 -14.61 -21.53 -27.39
CA VAL A 879 -15.30 -20.27 -27.65
C VAL A 879 -14.54 -19.48 -28.70
N GLU A 880 -15.20 -19.12 -29.80
CA GLU A 880 -14.59 -18.36 -30.88
C GLU A 880 -14.67 -16.85 -30.59
N LEU A 881 -13.53 -16.18 -30.53
CA LEU A 881 -13.46 -14.74 -30.27
C LEU A 881 -13.96 -13.97 -31.51
N PRO A 882 -14.97 -13.09 -31.39
CA PRO A 882 -15.52 -12.35 -32.52
C PRO A 882 -14.51 -11.39 -33.13
N ALA A 883 -14.79 -10.92 -34.36
CA ALA A 883 -13.95 -9.95 -35.07
C ALA A 883 -13.80 -8.59 -34.35
N THR A 884 -14.67 -8.30 -33.37
CA THR A 884 -14.57 -7.14 -32.47
C THR A 884 -13.50 -7.30 -31.37
N CYS A 885 -12.89 -8.48 -31.21
CA CYS A 885 -11.74 -8.70 -30.34
C CYS A 885 -10.43 -8.41 -31.09
N GLY A 886 -9.82 -7.26 -30.78
CA GLY A 886 -8.56 -6.80 -31.37
C GLY A 886 -7.33 -7.58 -30.90
N GLY A 887 -6.14 -6.99 -31.09
CA GLY A 887 -4.87 -7.54 -30.59
C GLY A 887 -4.44 -8.89 -31.19
N GLY A 888 -5.03 -9.31 -32.31
CA GLY A 888 -4.80 -10.63 -32.91
C GLY A 888 -5.68 -11.75 -32.36
N GLY A 889 -6.63 -11.45 -31.46
CA GLY A 889 -7.56 -12.44 -30.90
C GLY A 889 -8.69 -12.88 -31.84
N ALA A 890 -9.10 -12.03 -32.79
CA ALA A 890 -10.20 -12.28 -33.71
C ALA A 890 -10.09 -13.64 -34.45
N GLY A 891 -11.11 -14.49 -34.32
CA GLY A 891 -11.18 -15.80 -34.97
C GLY A 891 -10.30 -16.89 -34.34
N LEU A 892 -9.67 -16.62 -33.20
CA LEU A 892 -9.11 -17.68 -32.34
C LEU A 892 -10.23 -18.37 -31.57
N ARG A 893 -10.10 -19.69 -31.39
CA ARG A 893 -11.01 -20.54 -30.63
C ARG A 893 -10.36 -20.93 -29.30
N VAL A 894 -10.76 -20.25 -28.24
CA VAL A 894 -10.27 -20.48 -26.88
C VAL A 894 -10.82 -21.81 -26.35
N ARG A 895 -9.91 -22.72 -25.98
CA ARG A 895 -10.22 -24.06 -25.45
C ARG A 895 -10.22 -24.13 -23.93
N GLY A 896 -9.58 -23.16 -23.28
CA GLY A 896 -9.44 -23.04 -21.84
C GLY A 896 -8.44 -21.97 -21.44
N PHE A 897 -8.38 -21.68 -20.14
CA PHE A 897 -7.35 -20.84 -19.55
C PHE A 897 -6.24 -21.70 -18.95
N VAL A 898 -5.03 -21.16 -18.84
CA VAL A 898 -3.91 -21.80 -18.15
C VAL A 898 -3.25 -20.82 -17.19
N VAL A 899 -3.00 -21.26 -15.97
CA VAL A 899 -2.27 -20.52 -14.95
C VAL A 899 -0.99 -21.29 -14.61
N ASP A 900 0.12 -20.92 -15.26
CA ASP A 900 1.43 -21.56 -15.08
C ASP A 900 2.18 -20.89 -13.93
N ALA A 901 1.97 -21.42 -12.72
CA ALA A 901 2.56 -20.95 -11.46
C ALA A 901 3.92 -21.59 -11.14
N ARG A 902 4.43 -22.49 -12.00
CA ARG A 902 5.71 -23.18 -11.81
C ARG A 902 6.90 -22.21 -11.80
N THR A 903 7.95 -22.60 -11.08
CA THR A 903 9.30 -22.06 -11.28
C THR A 903 10.06 -22.95 -12.26
N ARG A 904 10.27 -22.48 -13.50
CA ARG A 904 10.96 -23.28 -14.54
C ARG A 904 12.46 -23.41 -14.26
N GLY A 905 13.01 -24.59 -14.57
CA GLY A 905 14.46 -24.83 -14.64
C GLY A 905 15.03 -25.68 -13.51
N VAL A 906 16.18 -25.26 -12.98
CA VAL A 906 17.00 -26.02 -12.01
C VAL A 906 16.28 -26.14 -10.64
N PRO A 907 16.49 -27.21 -9.84
CA PRO A 907 16.01 -27.32 -8.46
C PRO A 907 16.14 -26.03 -7.63
N VAL A 908 15.12 -25.77 -6.81
CA VAL A 908 15.01 -24.59 -5.93
C VAL A 908 16.20 -24.52 -4.98
N ARG A 909 16.98 -23.43 -5.09
CA ARG A 909 18.30 -23.26 -4.43
C ARG A 909 18.44 -21.97 -3.61
N SER A 910 17.35 -21.23 -3.40
CA SER A 910 17.33 -20.04 -2.56
C SER A 910 15.95 -19.81 -1.95
N ALA A 911 15.89 -19.07 -0.84
CA ALA A 911 14.63 -18.71 -0.20
C ALA A 911 13.71 -17.88 -1.11
N ALA A 912 14.28 -17.08 -2.01
CA ALA A 912 13.51 -16.38 -3.05
C ALA A 912 12.88 -17.38 -4.04
N ALA A 913 13.68 -18.28 -4.63
CA ALA A 913 13.18 -19.31 -5.56
C ALA A 913 12.13 -20.24 -4.93
N LEU A 914 12.18 -20.43 -3.61
CA LEU A 914 11.22 -21.21 -2.83
C LEU A 914 9.86 -20.52 -2.70
N ARG A 915 9.83 -19.22 -2.35
CA ARG A 915 8.59 -18.43 -2.33
C ARG A 915 8.01 -18.29 -3.73
N ASP A 916 8.87 -18.08 -4.71
CA ASP A 916 8.54 -18.02 -6.12
C ASP A 916 7.88 -19.31 -6.66
N ALA A 917 8.27 -20.49 -6.17
CA ALA A 917 7.64 -21.77 -6.50
C ALA A 917 6.28 -22.01 -5.79
N LEU A 918 5.87 -21.06 -4.93
CA LEU A 918 4.62 -21.03 -4.18
C LEU A 918 3.84 -19.75 -4.55
N ALA A 919 3.69 -19.47 -5.84
CA ALA A 919 3.03 -18.27 -6.32
C ALA A 919 1.56 -18.54 -6.72
N ALA A 920 0.67 -17.60 -6.40
CA ALA A 920 -0.70 -17.59 -6.91
C ALA A 920 -1.07 -16.21 -7.49
N PRO A 921 -1.92 -16.12 -8.54
CA PRO A 921 -2.44 -14.85 -9.03
C PRO A 921 -3.11 -14.03 -7.92
N ALA A 922 -2.92 -12.72 -8.02
CA ALA A 922 -3.26 -11.78 -6.96
C ALA A 922 -3.88 -10.49 -7.52
N GLN A 923 -4.57 -10.61 -8.65
CA GLN A 923 -5.44 -9.56 -9.19
C GLN A 923 -6.59 -10.17 -9.98
N THR A 924 -7.62 -9.38 -10.25
CA THR A 924 -8.59 -9.67 -11.31
C THR A 924 -7.89 -9.66 -12.67
N LEU A 925 -8.05 -10.76 -13.42
CA LEU A 925 -7.57 -10.91 -14.78
C LEU A 925 -8.62 -10.44 -15.78
N SER A 926 -8.15 -10.12 -16.98
CA SER A 926 -8.88 -9.65 -18.15
C SER A 926 -8.27 -10.27 -19.41
N LEU A 927 -8.94 -10.19 -20.55
CA LEU A 927 -8.50 -10.89 -21.77
C LEU A 927 -7.08 -10.46 -22.23
N GLU A 928 -6.71 -9.20 -22.00
CA GLU A 928 -5.37 -8.64 -22.31
C GLU A 928 -4.24 -9.19 -21.43
N ASP A 929 -4.53 -9.73 -20.24
CA ASP A 929 -3.51 -10.30 -19.36
C ASP A 929 -2.98 -11.65 -19.88
N PHE A 930 -3.75 -12.38 -20.69
CA PHE A 930 -3.37 -13.69 -21.23
C PHE A 930 -2.62 -13.61 -22.57
N ARG A 931 -1.76 -14.58 -22.86
CA ARG A 931 -1.23 -14.82 -24.21
C ARG A 931 -1.87 -16.06 -24.81
N ALA A 932 -2.15 -16.03 -26.11
CA ALA A 932 -2.63 -17.19 -26.84
C ALA A 932 -1.49 -18.20 -27.08
N VAL A 933 -1.75 -19.49 -26.88
CA VAL A 933 -0.84 -20.59 -27.21
C VAL A 933 -1.63 -21.67 -27.95
N ALA A 934 -1.17 -22.07 -29.13
CA ALA A 934 -1.84 -23.10 -29.93
C ALA A 934 -1.80 -24.48 -29.22
N VAL A 935 -2.93 -25.18 -29.26
CA VAL A 935 -3.11 -26.51 -28.65
C VAL A 935 -3.89 -27.49 -29.54
N GLY A 936 -4.65 -27.05 -30.54
CA GLY A 936 -5.34 -27.96 -31.43
C GLY A 936 -4.56 -28.32 -32.70
N PRO A 937 -5.15 -29.17 -33.57
CA PRO A 937 -4.62 -29.43 -34.92
C PRO A 937 -4.77 -28.22 -35.86
N SER A 938 -5.53 -27.18 -35.45
CA SER A 938 -5.52 -25.86 -36.06
C SER A 938 -4.75 -24.89 -35.17
N GLU A 939 -3.90 -24.04 -35.76
CA GLU A 939 -3.22 -22.95 -35.05
C GLU A 939 -4.21 -21.95 -34.40
N ARG A 940 -5.49 -21.96 -34.81
CA ARG A 940 -6.57 -21.15 -34.20
C ARG A 940 -7.16 -21.76 -32.93
N ASP A 941 -7.00 -23.06 -32.68
CA ASP A 941 -7.41 -23.70 -31.42
C ASP A 941 -6.35 -23.38 -30.35
N VAL A 942 -6.65 -22.44 -29.45
CA VAL A 942 -5.68 -21.88 -28.50
C VAL A 942 -6.12 -22.04 -27.04
N VAL A 943 -5.17 -22.03 -26.12
CA VAL A 943 -5.41 -21.67 -24.72
C VAL A 943 -4.94 -20.26 -24.42
N LEU A 944 -5.56 -19.64 -23.42
CA LEU A 944 -5.17 -18.35 -22.87
C LEU A 944 -4.31 -18.56 -21.63
N VAL A 945 -3.00 -18.38 -21.78
CA VAL A 945 -2.00 -18.63 -20.72
C VAL A 945 -1.67 -17.32 -19.99
N VAL A 946 -1.67 -17.36 -18.66
CA VAL A 946 -0.94 -16.43 -17.82
C VAL A 946 0.10 -17.22 -17.03
N SER A 947 1.35 -16.77 -17.04
CA SER A 947 2.45 -17.38 -16.28
C SER A 947 3.14 -16.34 -15.40
N ARG A 948 4.01 -16.82 -14.51
CA ARG A 948 4.89 -15.94 -13.72
C ARG A 948 5.82 -15.09 -14.58
N GLU A 949 6.24 -15.58 -15.76
CA GLU A 949 7.05 -14.82 -16.72
C GLU A 949 6.23 -13.72 -17.41
N ASP A 950 5.00 -14.05 -17.82
CA ASP A 950 4.05 -13.08 -18.39
C ASP A 950 3.71 -11.95 -17.40
N ALA A 951 3.80 -12.23 -16.09
CA ALA A 951 3.44 -11.31 -15.02
C ALA A 951 4.33 -10.07 -14.94
N ASP A 952 5.64 -10.22 -15.19
CA ASP A 952 6.58 -9.10 -15.24
C ASP A 952 6.36 -8.26 -16.50
N ALA A 953 6.15 -8.91 -17.65
CA ALA A 953 5.89 -8.23 -18.93
C ALA A 953 4.57 -7.44 -18.94
N LYS A 954 3.53 -7.94 -18.24
CA LYS A 954 2.16 -7.39 -18.26
C LYS A 954 1.71 -6.74 -16.95
N ALA A 955 2.61 -6.57 -15.98
CA ALA A 955 2.31 -6.04 -14.65
C ALA A 955 1.22 -6.80 -13.86
N VAL A 956 1.02 -8.10 -14.14
CA VAL A 956 0.07 -8.94 -13.40
C VAL A 956 0.61 -9.20 -11.99
N HIS A 957 -0.22 -8.99 -10.98
CA HIS A 957 0.14 -9.21 -9.58
C HIS A 957 0.01 -10.67 -9.19
N TRP A 958 1.00 -11.14 -8.42
CA TRP A 958 1.08 -12.49 -7.86
C TRP A 958 1.52 -12.39 -6.39
N VAL A 959 1.13 -13.38 -5.59
CA VAL A 959 1.56 -13.55 -4.19
C VAL A 959 2.47 -14.76 -4.12
N ASN A 960 3.77 -14.51 -3.93
CA ASN A 960 4.81 -15.54 -3.77
C ASN A 960 4.88 -15.99 -2.30
N GLY A 961 5.10 -17.27 -2.01
CA GLY A 961 5.03 -17.82 -0.66
C GLY A 961 3.58 -17.98 -0.16
N ALA A 962 2.65 -18.28 -1.06
CA ALA A 962 1.32 -18.76 -0.70
C ALA A 962 1.36 -20.28 -0.60
N SER A 963 1.19 -20.83 0.61
CA SER A 963 1.20 -22.26 0.90
C SER A 963 0.13 -22.62 1.92
N GLU A 964 -0.43 -23.82 1.80
CA GLU A 964 -1.30 -24.39 2.82
C GLU A 964 -0.55 -24.62 4.15
N SER A 965 0.69 -25.11 4.09
CA SER A 965 1.56 -25.37 5.25
C SER A 965 2.21 -24.11 5.85
N ASP A 966 1.86 -22.91 5.40
CA ASP A 966 2.20 -21.67 6.12
C ASP A 966 1.06 -21.19 7.03
N LEU A 967 -0.07 -21.91 7.05
CA LEU A 967 -1.38 -21.45 7.53
C LEU A 967 -1.88 -20.25 6.70
N LEU A 968 -2.49 -20.59 5.56
CA LEU A 968 -2.84 -19.73 4.43
C LEU A 968 -3.45 -18.35 4.78
N VAL A 969 -2.68 -17.27 4.60
CA VAL A 969 -3.11 -15.87 4.81
C VAL A 969 -3.89 -15.28 3.63
N THR A 970 -3.58 -15.68 2.41
CA THR A 970 -3.99 -14.94 1.20
C THR A 970 -5.46 -15.17 0.86
N TYR A 971 -5.85 -16.41 0.57
CA TYR A 971 -7.26 -16.78 0.35
C TYR A 971 -7.70 -17.76 1.45
N PRO A 972 -7.91 -17.28 2.70
CA PRO A 972 -8.03 -18.13 3.87
C PRO A 972 -9.34 -18.93 3.94
N LEU A 973 -10.41 -18.46 3.31
CA LEU A 973 -11.74 -19.11 3.39
C LEU A 973 -12.02 -20.06 2.21
N PRO A 974 -12.84 -21.11 2.42
CA PRO A 974 -13.26 -22.02 1.36
C PRO A 974 -14.10 -21.37 0.27
N VAL A 975 -13.94 -21.82 -0.97
CA VAL A 975 -14.69 -21.34 -2.14
C VAL A 975 -15.68 -22.40 -2.62
N GLU A 976 -17.00 -22.17 -2.45
CA GLU A 976 -18.06 -23.14 -2.82
C GLU A 976 -18.07 -23.56 -4.30
N ALA A 977 -17.47 -22.78 -5.20
CA ALA A 977 -17.31 -23.16 -6.61
C ALA A 977 -16.29 -24.29 -6.86
N TYR A 978 -15.39 -24.55 -5.90
CA TYR A 978 -14.19 -25.40 -6.05
C TYR A 978 -14.04 -26.46 -4.95
N GLU A 979 -14.48 -26.17 -3.73
CA GLU A 979 -14.28 -27.03 -2.57
C GLU A 979 -15.51 -27.86 -2.20
N ASP A 980 -15.29 -29.06 -1.67
CA ASP A 980 -16.35 -29.94 -1.16
C ASP A 980 -16.93 -29.37 0.14
N MET A 981 -18.04 -28.66 -0.03
CA MET A 981 -18.84 -28.10 1.05
C MET A 981 -19.43 -29.15 2.02
N GLY A 982 -19.49 -30.43 1.62
CA GLY A 982 -19.94 -31.55 2.46
C GLY A 982 -18.84 -32.21 3.28
N ALA A 983 -17.56 -31.94 2.99
CA ALA A 983 -16.44 -32.53 3.70
C ALA A 983 -16.35 -32.04 5.15
N GLU A 984 -15.76 -32.89 6.01
CA GLU A 984 -15.40 -32.55 7.39
C GLU A 984 -14.37 -31.41 7.43
N VAL A 985 -14.55 -30.42 8.33
CA VAL A 985 -13.59 -29.32 8.48
C VAL A 985 -12.27 -29.84 9.03
N ARG A 986 -11.24 -29.80 8.19
CA ARG A 986 -9.85 -30.00 8.59
C ARG A 986 -9.15 -28.66 8.67
N TRP A 987 -8.28 -28.49 9.66
CA TRP A 987 -7.43 -27.31 9.76
C TRP A 987 -6.13 -27.57 9.00
N SER A 988 -5.62 -26.54 8.32
CA SER A 988 -4.26 -26.58 7.77
C SER A 988 -3.26 -26.83 8.89
N ALA A 989 -2.21 -27.60 8.58
CA ALA A 989 -1.14 -27.97 9.50
C ALA A 989 0.21 -27.66 8.83
N PRO A 990 1.15 -27.01 9.53
CA PRO A 990 2.42 -26.59 8.95
C PRO A 990 3.51 -27.68 9.02
#